data_AF-A0A261Y442-F1
#
_entry.id   AF-A0A261Y442-F1
#
_cell.length_a   1.000
_cell.length_b   1.000
_cell.length_c   1.000
_cell.angle_alpha   90.00
_cell.angle_beta   90.00
_cell.angle_gamma   90.00
#
_symmetry.space_group_name_H-M   'P 1'
#
loop_
_entity.id
_entity.type
_entity.pdbx_description
1 polymer ?
#
loop_
_entity_poly.entity_id
_entity_poly.type
_entity_poly.pdbx_seq_one_letter_code
_entity_poly.pdbx_strand_id
1 'polypeptide(L)'
;MNDFTDLGEPHSRVRSALSAVVPKVVMGGAGFSNQLVKDPSTLPARDIIKRAFELGVRAFDTSPYYGDSEVIMGDALSQPGITGAYKRSDYLLMTKAGRIAATEFDYSPEWVRRSVERSLQRLKTPYLDVVFCHDIEYVTEEEAVEAVGVLFELVKEGKVRYAGVSGYPIARLVKVAHLVRERYGRPIDAVQNWAQLTLQNTRLEKEGLPALKAAGVDCVFTSSPLAIGLLRSGGVPVGALGDFHPAPQELRQAVQQASYWVESQGDHLSALATRFTYARMTMAIQANQIGGATIFGGSSIAELEENVLSAKSILESIRGPHMVFGDLRDLQTVNKARFDSDLSLYEGVQGILGSWVDYCFTSPDKGWDVKLKKIITDVQRGTESSTNSRGCAKAKNAKSKLIDSHIHLYDADQLTTLSWMEPSHLLQGQHSLDEYMSAVSGRCPADWDKGPTDKVDVDGDLKERLLGFIFVETDRINDPPSSPSGWKYPLQEYDFVASVSLGTHPRYAAYSPLVLGIVPWAPLPYGVAAMEEYVSRLMALHPGSHGKPHRVVGFRYLLQSEPSGTMLTDDFIASLRWMGQRGFVFECTVDCAGAGTWMLKEAMEMIRRVHAGVTDPAVMTRFVLSHLAKPDCSLTADPSGHHTHAFHEGCVELMTQLSTLQHTAIKLSGCFSQLPKELQVQPAYPATNSIAAQEWIEQVVKVVSPWTNEIFKTLGPQRVIWGSDWPMCNVRGGKAAWKAWVVVTERLLEEAGLSQEEQEDVGWRNAKRIFQLE
;
A
#
# COMPACT_ATOMS: atom_id res chain seq x y z
N MET A 1 -32.87 46.85 8.01
CA MET A 1 -33.06 47.15 6.58
C MET A 1 -31.88 46.54 5.83
N ASN A 2 -31.95 45.51 5.00
CA ASN A 2 -33.02 44.64 4.49
C ASN A 2 -32.39 43.24 4.32
N ASP A 3 -32.98 42.21 4.92
CA ASP A 3 -33.66 41.09 4.25
C ASP A 3 -32.77 39.85 4.01
N PHE A 4 -32.55 39.11 5.10
CA PHE A 4 -32.38 37.65 5.07
C PHE A 4 -33.69 37.03 5.56
N THR A 5 -34.78 37.25 4.82
CA THR A 5 -36.07 36.59 5.03
C THR A 5 -36.60 36.13 3.69
N ASP A 6 -36.08 35.00 3.22
CA ASP A 6 -36.83 34.06 2.39
C ASP A 6 -36.45 32.64 2.80
N LEU A 7 -36.74 32.31 4.07
CA LEU A 7 -36.97 30.92 4.45
C LEU A 7 -38.41 30.60 4.04
N GLY A 8 -38.60 30.41 2.74
CA GLY A 8 -39.83 29.87 2.20
C GLY A 8 -40.21 28.59 2.94
N GLU A 9 -41.49 28.47 3.28
CA GLU A 9 -42.12 27.29 3.85
C GLU A 9 -41.63 25.98 3.20
N PRO A 10 -41.71 24.83 3.89
CA PRO A 10 -41.32 23.54 3.33
C PRO A 10 -42.31 23.17 2.23
N HIS A 11 -42.10 23.71 1.03
CA HIS A 11 -42.82 23.31 -0.15
C HIS A 11 -42.48 21.86 -0.39
N SER A 12 -43.49 21.02 -0.17
CA SER A 12 -43.68 19.73 -0.82
C SER A 12 -43.67 19.91 -2.35
N ARG A 13 -42.54 20.32 -2.93
CA ARG A 13 -42.30 20.14 -4.36
C ARG A 13 -42.22 18.64 -4.55
N VAL A 14 -43.25 18.09 -5.19
CA VAL A 14 -43.26 16.70 -5.66
C VAL A 14 -41.92 16.47 -6.36
N ARG A 15 -41.07 15.66 -5.73
CA ARG A 15 -39.76 15.31 -6.25
C ARG A 15 -39.97 14.61 -7.59
N SER A 16 -39.48 15.21 -8.68
CA SER A 16 -39.54 14.59 -10.01
C SER A 16 -38.82 13.23 -10.00
N ALA A 17 -39.24 12.30 -10.84
CA ALA A 17 -38.47 11.08 -11.07
C ALA A 17 -37.06 11.44 -11.57
N LEU A 18 -36.04 10.68 -11.16
CA LEU A 18 -34.66 10.92 -11.60
C LEU A 18 -34.55 10.74 -13.10
N SER A 19 -35.24 9.74 -13.64
CA SER A 19 -35.35 9.45 -15.07
C SER A 19 -35.85 10.64 -15.90
N ALA A 20 -36.60 11.58 -15.30
CA ALA A 20 -37.13 12.76 -15.97
C ALA A 20 -36.17 13.97 -15.99
N VAL A 21 -35.13 13.96 -15.14
CA VAL A 21 -34.23 15.13 -14.96
C VAL A 21 -32.77 14.82 -15.25
N VAL A 22 -32.40 13.55 -15.40
CA VAL A 22 -31.02 13.12 -15.63
C VAL A 22 -30.59 13.40 -17.09
N PRO A 23 -29.48 14.12 -17.33
CA PRO A 23 -28.88 14.21 -18.66
C PRO A 23 -28.25 12.88 -19.07
N LYS A 24 -28.17 12.58 -20.37
CA LYS A 24 -27.52 11.35 -20.87
C LYS A 24 -26.01 11.33 -20.65
N VAL A 25 -25.42 12.50 -20.42
CA VAL A 25 -23.98 12.73 -20.30
C VAL A 25 -23.66 13.24 -18.90
N VAL A 26 -22.88 12.48 -18.14
CA VAL A 26 -22.44 12.81 -16.77
C VAL A 26 -20.91 12.85 -16.74
N MET A 27 -20.34 13.90 -16.16
CA MET A 27 -18.89 14.00 -15.99
C MET A 27 -18.44 13.36 -14.68
N GLY A 28 -17.50 12.42 -14.75
CA GLY A 28 -16.91 11.73 -13.60
C GLY A 28 -15.68 12.46 -13.06
N GLY A 29 -15.62 12.60 -11.74
CA GLY A 29 -14.59 13.32 -10.98
C GLY A 29 -13.42 12.47 -10.52
N ALA A 30 -13.37 11.18 -10.87
CA ALA A 30 -12.23 10.32 -10.55
C ALA A 30 -10.91 10.85 -11.14
N GLY A 31 -10.97 11.59 -12.26
CA GLY A 31 -9.80 12.28 -12.84
C GLY A 31 -9.22 13.40 -11.96
N PHE A 32 -9.97 13.90 -10.98
CA PHE A 32 -9.51 14.84 -9.95
C PHE A 32 -9.04 14.13 -8.66
N SER A 33 -8.84 12.82 -8.72
CA SER A 33 -8.38 11.99 -7.61
C SER A 33 -6.87 11.79 -7.65
N ASN A 34 -6.24 11.71 -6.48
CA ASN A 34 -4.84 11.28 -6.35
C ASN A 34 -4.64 9.80 -6.74
N GLN A 35 -5.74 9.05 -6.94
CA GLN A 35 -5.73 7.67 -7.43
C GLN A 35 -5.39 7.58 -8.93
N LEU A 36 -5.78 8.58 -9.74
CA LEU A 36 -5.55 8.59 -11.19
C LEU A 36 -4.51 9.62 -11.63
N VAL A 37 -4.31 10.69 -10.83
CA VAL A 37 -3.37 11.77 -11.13
C VAL A 37 -2.43 11.95 -9.93
N LYS A 38 -1.10 11.90 -10.16
CA LYS A 38 -0.08 11.95 -9.10
C LYS A 38 -0.24 13.15 -8.16
N ASP A 39 -0.58 14.31 -8.72
CA ASP A 39 -0.92 15.53 -7.97
C ASP A 39 -2.12 16.23 -8.63
N PRO A 40 -3.35 15.96 -8.14
CA PRO A 40 -4.56 16.57 -8.69
C PRO A 40 -4.59 18.10 -8.56
N SER A 41 -3.80 18.69 -7.66
CA SER A 41 -3.73 20.15 -7.50
C SER A 41 -3.10 20.85 -8.69
N THR A 42 -2.33 20.13 -9.50
CA THR A 42 -1.76 20.65 -10.76
C THR A 42 -2.78 20.73 -11.91
N LEU A 43 -3.94 20.08 -11.77
CA LEU A 43 -4.95 20.10 -12.80
C LEU A 43 -5.62 21.49 -12.84
N PRO A 44 -5.92 22.03 -14.03
CA PRO A 44 -6.72 23.24 -14.16
C PRO A 44 -8.21 22.93 -13.93
N ALA A 45 -8.56 22.32 -12.79
CA ALA A 45 -9.89 21.79 -12.51
C ALA A 45 -11.00 22.85 -12.61
N ARG A 46 -10.68 24.10 -12.25
CA ARG A 46 -11.58 25.26 -12.43
C ARG A 46 -11.91 25.48 -13.90
N ASP A 47 -10.91 25.50 -14.76
CA ASP A 47 -11.09 25.72 -16.20
C ASP A 47 -11.78 24.53 -16.85
N ILE A 48 -11.45 23.30 -16.43
CA ILE A 48 -12.09 22.07 -16.90
C ILE A 48 -13.59 22.10 -16.55
N ILE A 49 -13.97 22.38 -15.30
CA ILE A 49 -15.38 22.40 -14.88
C ILE A 49 -16.12 23.54 -15.57
N LYS A 50 -15.52 24.72 -15.67
CA LYS A 50 -16.10 25.84 -16.43
C LYS A 50 -16.33 25.45 -17.88
N ARG A 51 -15.34 24.82 -18.52
CA ARG A 51 -15.47 24.35 -19.90
C ARG A 51 -16.55 23.29 -20.04
N ALA A 52 -16.72 22.40 -19.05
CA ALA A 52 -17.80 21.42 -19.04
C ALA A 52 -19.17 22.09 -19.06
N PHE A 53 -19.36 23.15 -18.27
CA PHE A 53 -20.59 23.94 -18.29
C PHE A 53 -20.83 24.62 -19.65
N GLU A 54 -19.80 25.23 -20.24
CA GLU A 54 -19.85 25.86 -21.57
C GLU A 54 -20.22 24.86 -22.68
N LEU A 55 -19.76 23.62 -22.55
CA LEU A 55 -20.04 22.53 -23.50
C LEU A 55 -21.42 21.89 -23.31
N GLY A 56 -22.13 22.22 -22.23
CA GLY A 56 -23.47 21.75 -21.92
C GLY A 56 -23.57 20.62 -20.90
N VAL A 57 -22.50 20.30 -20.16
CA VAL A 57 -22.56 19.29 -19.08
C VAL A 57 -23.34 19.84 -17.88
N ARG A 58 -24.27 19.05 -17.35
CA ARG A 58 -25.14 19.43 -16.21
C ARG A 58 -25.25 18.36 -15.12
N ALA A 59 -24.41 17.34 -15.16
CA ALA A 59 -24.34 16.34 -14.10
C ALA A 59 -22.89 15.94 -13.85
N PHE A 60 -22.54 15.84 -12.57
CA PHE A 60 -21.19 15.57 -12.11
C PHE A 60 -21.23 14.45 -11.07
N ASP A 61 -20.40 13.42 -11.24
CA ASP A 61 -20.25 12.30 -10.31
C ASP A 61 -18.88 12.35 -9.62
N THR A 62 -18.83 12.12 -8.31
CA THR A 62 -17.59 12.03 -7.54
C THR A 62 -17.73 11.01 -6.40
N SER A 63 -16.79 10.94 -5.46
CA SER A 63 -16.87 10.07 -4.29
C SER A 63 -15.91 10.56 -3.20
N PRO A 64 -16.25 10.41 -1.91
CA PRO A 64 -15.29 10.61 -0.83
C PRO A 64 -14.10 9.66 -0.88
N TYR A 65 -14.25 8.50 -1.54
CA TYR A 65 -13.15 7.57 -1.79
C TYR A 65 -12.14 8.13 -2.80
N TYR A 66 -12.54 9.05 -3.69
CA TYR A 66 -11.68 9.62 -4.73
C TYR A 66 -10.77 10.75 -4.20
N GLY A 67 -10.16 10.55 -3.02
CA GLY A 67 -9.26 11.51 -2.39
C GLY A 67 -9.84 12.93 -2.33
N ASP A 68 -9.13 13.88 -2.91
CA ASP A 68 -9.46 15.30 -2.89
C ASP A 68 -10.51 15.73 -3.94
N SER A 69 -11.06 14.80 -4.73
CA SER A 69 -11.98 15.12 -5.83
C SER A 69 -13.18 15.98 -5.39
N GLU A 70 -13.84 15.65 -4.27
CA GLU A 70 -14.97 16.44 -3.75
C GLU A 70 -14.58 17.88 -3.39
N VAL A 71 -13.37 18.06 -2.83
CA VAL A 71 -12.86 19.38 -2.44
C VAL A 71 -12.54 20.20 -3.70
N ILE A 72 -11.81 19.61 -4.64
CA ILE A 72 -11.43 20.26 -5.90
C ILE A 72 -12.67 20.67 -6.71
N MET A 73 -13.66 19.76 -6.82
CA MET A 73 -14.90 20.06 -7.52
C MET A 73 -15.74 21.10 -6.77
N GLY A 74 -15.84 21.02 -5.44
CA GLY A 74 -16.52 22.03 -4.63
C GLY A 74 -15.92 23.42 -4.78
N ASP A 75 -14.59 23.52 -4.78
CA ASP A 75 -13.85 24.76 -5.00
C ASP A 75 -14.11 25.35 -6.38
N ALA A 76 -14.12 24.53 -7.43
CA ALA A 76 -14.41 24.96 -8.79
C ALA A 76 -15.87 25.39 -8.98
N LEU A 77 -16.83 24.63 -8.43
CA LEU A 77 -18.26 24.93 -8.53
C LEU A 77 -18.65 26.18 -7.75
N SER A 78 -17.94 26.50 -6.67
CA SER A 78 -18.17 27.72 -5.87
C SER A 78 -17.60 29.00 -6.49
N GLN A 79 -16.86 28.90 -7.60
CA GLN A 79 -16.27 30.08 -8.26
C GLN A 79 -17.36 31.04 -8.77
N PRO A 80 -17.17 32.37 -8.66
CA PRO A 80 -18.13 33.37 -9.15
C PRO A 80 -18.50 33.19 -10.64
N GLY A 81 -17.56 32.72 -11.45
CA GLY A 81 -17.79 32.44 -12.88
C GLY A 81 -18.80 31.30 -13.13
N ILE A 82 -19.00 30.40 -12.17
CA ILE A 82 -20.02 29.35 -12.22
C ILE A 82 -21.28 29.81 -11.49
N THR A 83 -21.17 30.25 -10.24
CA THR A 83 -22.32 30.60 -9.40
C THR A 83 -23.09 31.84 -9.90
N GLY A 84 -22.43 32.73 -10.65
CA GLY A 84 -23.07 33.86 -11.32
C GLY A 84 -23.84 33.48 -12.59
N ALA A 85 -23.53 32.33 -13.21
CA ALA A 85 -24.15 31.88 -14.46
C ALA A 85 -25.13 30.72 -14.27
N TYR A 86 -24.94 29.88 -13.25
CA TYR A 86 -25.72 28.69 -12.98
C TYR A 86 -26.13 28.62 -11.52
N LYS A 87 -27.42 28.38 -11.29
CA LYS A 87 -27.96 28.10 -9.96
C LYS A 87 -27.61 26.65 -9.59
N ARG A 88 -27.53 26.38 -8.28
CA ARG A 88 -27.32 25.00 -7.78
C ARG A 88 -28.38 24.01 -8.31
N SER A 89 -29.60 24.48 -8.61
CA SER A 89 -30.69 23.69 -9.20
C SER A 89 -30.51 23.37 -10.68
N ASP A 90 -29.56 24.00 -11.38
CA ASP A 90 -29.40 23.85 -12.84
C ASP A 90 -28.56 22.63 -13.22
N TYR A 91 -27.92 21.98 -12.23
CA TYR A 91 -27.08 20.81 -12.42
C TYR A 91 -27.24 19.80 -11.28
N LEU A 92 -26.86 18.55 -11.55
CA LEU A 92 -26.89 17.44 -10.61
C LEU A 92 -25.50 17.17 -10.04
N LEU A 93 -25.41 17.03 -8.72
CA LEU A 93 -24.22 16.52 -8.03
C LEU A 93 -24.48 15.14 -7.45
N MET A 94 -23.69 14.19 -7.92
CA MET A 94 -23.75 12.78 -7.54
C MET A 94 -22.48 12.46 -6.75
N THR A 95 -22.63 11.79 -5.61
CA THR A 95 -21.49 11.31 -4.81
C THR A 95 -21.82 9.97 -4.17
N LYS A 96 -20.96 9.47 -3.31
CA LYS A 96 -21.05 8.12 -2.75
C LYS A 96 -20.78 8.09 -1.24
N ALA A 97 -21.10 6.97 -0.60
CA ALA A 97 -20.82 6.68 0.80
C ALA A 97 -20.54 5.19 0.99
N GLY A 98 -20.01 4.78 2.14
CA GLY A 98 -19.71 3.38 2.44
C GLY A 98 -18.23 3.03 2.30
N ARG A 99 -17.69 3.07 1.07
CA ARG A 99 -16.27 2.80 0.81
C ARG A 99 -15.38 3.95 1.32
N ILE A 100 -14.39 3.60 2.15
CA ILE A 100 -13.44 4.53 2.76
C ILE A 100 -12.08 4.46 2.05
N ALA A 101 -11.58 3.24 1.84
CA ALA A 101 -10.29 2.97 1.20
C ALA A 101 -10.39 1.73 0.30
N ALA A 102 -9.26 1.25 -0.24
CA ALA A 102 -9.23 0.12 -1.15
C ALA A 102 -9.88 -1.14 -0.54
N THR A 103 -9.57 -1.42 0.74
CA THR A 103 -10.04 -2.58 1.52
C THR A 103 -10.84 -2.19 2.77
N GLU A 104 -11.25 -0.92 2.91
CA GLU A 104 -11.98 -0.42 4.09
C GLU A 104 -13.38 0.07 3.72
N PHE A 105 -14.40 -0.48 4.38
CA PHE A 105 -15.81 -0.22 4.12
C PHE A 105 -16.60 -0.07 5.44
N ASP A 106 -17.27 1.06 5.62
CA ASP A 106 -18.15 1.32 6.77
C ASP A 106 -19.53 1.75 6.28
N TYR A 107 -20.50 0.86 6.42
CA TYR A 107 -21.89 1.05 5.99
C TYR A 107 -22.82 1.31 7.18
N SER A 108 -22.26 1.51 8.38
CA SER A 108 -23.05 1.81 9.57
C SER A 108 -23.90 3.08 9.36
N PRO A 109 -25.10 3.14 9.96
CA PRO A 109 -25.94 4.33 9.91
C PRO A 109 -25.21 5.62 10.29
N GLU A 110 -24.36 5.58 11.32
CA GLU A 110 -23.59 6.71 11.79
C GLU A 110 -22.55 7.16 10.75
N TRP A 111 -21.83 6.21 10.13
CA TRP A 111 -20.84 6.55 9.11
C TRP A 111 -21.48 7.09 7.85
N VAL A 112 -22.56 6.48 7.35
CA VAL A 112 -23.26 6.95 6.13
C VAL A 112 -23.73 8.40 6.31
N ARG A 113 -24.34 8.74 7.47
CA ARG A 113 -24.74 10.11 7.79
C ARG A 113 -23.55 11.06 7.84
N ARG A 114 -22.47 10.68 8.54
CA ARG A 114 -21.25 11.49 8.62
C ARG A 114 -20.60 11.69 7.26
N SER A 115 -20.57 10.66 6.42
CA SER A 115 -19.98 10.73 5.08
C SER A 115 -20.76 11.70 4.20
N VAL A 116 -22.10 11.63 4.21
CA VAL A 116 -22.97 12.57 3.48
C VAL A 116 -22.77 14.01 3.96
N GLU A 117 -22.71 14.24 5.28
CA GLU A 117 -22.45 15.57 5.84
C GLU A 117 -21.09 16.12 5.40
N ARG A 118 -20.06 15.28 5.42
CA ARG A 118 -18.72 15.65 4.94
C ARG A 118 -18.73 15.99 3.44
N SER A 119 -19.46 15.24 2.61
CA SER A 119 -19.60 15.53 1.19
C SER A 119 -20.29 16.88 0.94
N LEU A 120 -21.36 17.20 1.68
CA LEU A 120 -22.04 18.51 1.60
C LEU A 120 -21.06 19.66 1.87
N GLN A 121 -20.22 19.53 2.90
CA GLN A 121 -19.20 20.52 3.25
C GLN A 121 -18.13 20.66 2.17
N ARG A 122 -17.57 19.55 1.69
CA ARG A 122 -16.50 19.55 0.67
C ARG A 122 -16.98 20.09 -0.67
N LEU A 123 -18.17 19.69 -1.10
CA LEU A 123 -18.80 20.18 -2.34
C LEU A 123 -19.46 21.56 -2.19
N LYS A 124 -19.44 22.14 -0.98
CA LYS A 124 -19.96 23.48 -0.66
C LYS A 124 -21.40 23.67 -1.11
N THR A 125 -22.26 22.69 -0.83
CA THR A 125 -23.66 22.66 -1.28
C THR A 125 -24.61 22.29 -0.14
N PRO A 126 -25.82 22.86 -0.10
CA PRO A 126 -26.81 22.53 0.94
C PRO A 126 -27.47 21.16 0.73
N TYR A 127 -27.41 20.59 -0.47
CA TYR A 127 -27.95 19.25 -0.77
C TYR A 127 -27.11 18.53 -1.85
N LEU A 128 -27.22 17.20 -1.88
CA LEU A 128 -26.71 16.31 -2.92
C LEU A 128 -27.87 15.78 -3.76
N ASP A 129 -27.70 15.67 -5.08
CA ASP A 129 -28.76 15.13 -5.94
C ASP A 129 -28.82 13.62 -5.80
N VAL A 130 -27.72 12.89 -6.03
CA VAL A 130 -27.71 11.42 -5.88
C VAL A 130 -26.61 11.00 -4.93
N VAL A 131 -26.90 10.10 -3.99
CA VAL A 131 -25.89 9.43 -3.18
C VAL A 131 -25.98 7.92 -3.38
N PHE A 132 -24.86 7.31 -3.75
CA PHE A 132 -24.75 5.85 -3.89
C PHE A 132 -24.04 5.22 -2.69
N CYS A 133 -24.53 4.08 -2.20
CA CYS A 133 -23.69 3.17 -1.41
C CYS A 133 -22.65 2.52 -2.34
N HIS A 134 -21.35 2.73 -2.10
CA HIS A 134 -20.27 2.52 -3.07
C HIS A 134 -19.61 1.13 -3.01
N ASP A 135 -19.70 0.35 -4.08
CA ASP A 135 -19.12 -1.01 -4.20
C ASP A 135 -19.73 -2.00 -3.20
N ILE A 136 -21.05 -2.17 -3.29
CA ILE A 136 -21.85 -3.01 -2.38
C ILE A 136 -21.51 -4.51 -2.45
N GLU A 137 -20.71 -4.94 -3.42
CA GLU A 137 -20.22 -6.31 -3.50
C GLU A 137 -19.18 -6.66 -2.44
N TYR A 138 -18.59 -5.67 -1.75
CA TYR A 138 -17.59 -5.87 -0.70
C TYR A 138 -18.17 -6.00 0.72
N VAL A 139 -19.46 -5.73 0.90
CA VAL A 139 -20.15 -5.80 2.19
C VAL A 139 -21.31 -6.78 2.13
N THR A 140 -21.93 -7.12 3.25
CA THR A 140 -23.13 -7.97 3.24
C THR A 140 -24.33 -7.28 2.59
N GLU A 141 -25.30 -8.05 2.09
CA GLU A 141 -26.57 -7.51 1.58
C GLU A 141 -27.29 -6.69 2.64
N GLU A 142 -27.24 -7.17 3.88
CA GLU A 142 -27.89 -6.54 5.02
C GLU A 142 -27.35 -5.13 5.27
N GLU A 143 -26.03 -4.98 5.33
CA GLU A 143 -25.36 -3.68 5.49
C GLU A 143 -25.67 -2.73 4.34
N ALA A 144 -25.68 -3.24 3.09
CA ALA A 144 -26.01 -2.43 1.93
C ALA A 144 -27.47 -1.92 1.99
N VAL A 145 -28.41 -2.80 2.35
CA VAL A 145 -29.83 -2.46 2.50
C VAL A 145 -30.05 -1.47 3.64
N GLU A 146 -29.42 -1.67 4.80
CA GLU A 146 -29.49 -0.75 5.95
C GLU A 146 -28.96 0.64 5.60
N ALA A 147 -27.79 0.71 4.95
CA ALA A 147 -27.20 1.97 4.49
C ALA A 147 -28.13 2.73 3.53
N VAL A 148 -28.84 2.03 2.64
CA VAL A 148 -29.85 2.66 1.76
C VAL A 148 -31.03 3.21 2.56
N GLY A 149 -31.47 2.51 3.62
CA GLY A 149 -32.47 3.03 4.54
C GLY A 149 -32.07 4.37 5.15
N VAL A 150 -30.79 4.51 5.52
CA VAL A 150 -30.23 5.78 6.03
C VAL A 150 -30.24 6.87 4.98
N LEU A 151 -29.93 6.55 3.72
CA LEU A 151 -30.08 7.48 2.61
C LEU A 151 -31.55 7.90 2.39
N PHE A 152 -32.52 7.01 2.58
CA PHE A 152 -33.94 7.38 2.53
C PHE A 152 -34.35 8.35 3.65
N GLU A 153 -33.78 8.21 4.85
CA GLU A 153 -34.00 9.21 5.91
C GLU A 153 -33.36 10.56 5.55
N LEU A 154 -32.14 10.56 4.99
CA LEU A 154 -31.49 11.78 4.50
C LEU A 154 -32.25 12.42 3.32
N VAL A 155 -33.01 11.62 2.57
CA VAL A 155 -33.96 12.12 1.56
C VAL A 155 -35.14 12.85 2.21
N LYS A 156 -35.71 12.30 3.28
CA LYS A 156 -36.77 12.98 4.03
C LYS A 156 -36.26 14.27 4.69
N GLU A 157 -35.01 14.29 5.13
CA GLU A 157 -34.33 15.46 5.69
C GLU A 157 -33.97 16.52 4.63
N GLY A 158 -34.13 16.23 3.34
CA GLY A 158 -33.82 17.16 2.24
C GLY A 158 -32.32 17.34 1.93
N LYS A 159 -31.44 16.60 2.62
CA LYS A 159 -29.98 16.62 2.38
C LYS A 159 -29.57 15.87 1.13
N VAL A 160 -30.32 14.83 0.78
CA VAL A 160 -30.12 14.01 -0.42
C VAL A 160 -31.42 14.04 -1.22
N ARG A 161 -31.37 14.12 -2.56
CA ARG A 161 -32.59 14.01 -3.36
C ARG A 161 -32.90 12.57 -3.70
N TYR A 162 -31.95 11.79 -4.19
CA TYR A 162 -32.10 10.43 -4.70
C TYR A 162 -31.10 9.47 -4.03
N ALA A 163 -31.55 8.29 -3.64
CA ALA A 163 -30.73 7.26 -3.01
C ALA A 163 -30.48 6.10 -3.97
N GLY A 164 -29.25 5.59 -3.97
CA GLY A 164 -28.86 4.50 -4.86
C GLY A 164 -27.75 3.60 -4.31
N VAL A 165 -27.37 2.63 -5.14
CA VAL A 165 -26.23 1.73 -4.89
C VAL A 165 -25.31 1.67 -6.11
N SER A 166 -24.05 1.38 -5.88
CA SER A 166 -23.03 1.23 -6.90
C SER A 166 -22.25 -0.07 -6.71
N GLY A 167 -21.79 -0.69 -7.80
CA GLY A 167 -20.94 -1.88 -7.74
C GLY A 167 -20.73 -2.52 -9.11
N TYR A 168 -19.97 -3.61 -9.16
CA TYR A 168 -19.64 -4.32 -10.40
C TYR A 168 -20.61 -5.46 -10.75
N PRO A 169 -20.89 -6.47 -9.88
CA PRO A 169 -21.69 -7.61 -10.29
C PRO A 169 -23.17 -7.25 -10.42
N ILE A 170 -23.72 -7.35 -11.64
CA ILE A 170 -25.14 -7.04 -11.94
C ILE A 170 -26.09 -7.81 -11.00
N ALA A 171 -25.83 -9.10 -10.78
CA ALA A 171 -26.66 -9.94 -9.91
C ALA A 171 -26.73 -9.40 -8.47
N ARG A 172 -25.63 -8.84 -7.94
CA ARG A 172 -25.58 -8.25 -6.60
C ARG A 172 -26.43 -6.99 -6.52
N LEU A 173 -26.32 -6.12 -7.52
CA LEU A 173 -27.10 -4.88 -7.62
C LEU A 173 -28.61 -5.17 -7.70
N VAL A 174 -29.01 -6.11 -8.56
CA VAL A 174 -30.41 -6.54 -8.71
C VAL A 174 -30.96 -7.09 -7.40
N LYS A 175 -30.20 -7.96 -6.73
CA LYS A 175 -30.63 -8.57 -5.47
C LYS A 175 -30.83 -7.53 -4.37
N VAL A 176 -29.88 -6.61 -4.18
CA VAL A 176 -30.02 -5.53 -3.19
C VAL A 176 -31.18 -4.59 -3.55
N ALA A 177 -31.42 -4.28 -4.83
CA ALA A 177 -32.56 -3.47 -5.24
C ALA A 177 -33.91 -4.10 -4.84
N HIS A 178 -34.06 -5.41 -5.02
CA HIS A 178 -35.24 -6.15 -4.56
C HIS A 178 -35.38 -6.13 -3.03
N LEU A 179 -34.31 -6.41 -2.29
CA LEU A 179 -34.32 -6.43 -0.83
C LEU A 179 -34.67 -5.06 -0.22
N VAL A 180 -34.16 -3.96 -0.80
CA VAL A 180 -34.54 -2.61 -0.37
C VAL A 180 -36.02 -2.37 -0.58
N ARG A 181 -36.56 -2.72 -1.76
CA ARG A 181 -37.98 -2.56 -2.06
C ARG A 181 -38.87 -3.35 -1.12
N GLU A 182 -38.48 -4.59 -0.81
CA GLU A 182 -39.19 -5.45 0.13
C GLU A 182 -39.17 -4.86 1.55
N ARG A 183 -37.98 -4.48 2.06
CA ARG A 183 -37.82 -3.99 3.42
C ARG A 183 -38.48 -2.63 3.68
N TYR A 184 -38.31 -1.68 2.77
CA TYR A 184 -38.74 -0.29 2.98
C TYR A 184 -40.02 0.07 2.24
N GLY A 185 -40.61 -0.87 1.49
CA GLY A 185 -41.84 -0.65 0.73
C GLY A 185 -41.68 0.34 -0.44
N ARG A 186 -40.45 0.73 -0.79
CA ARG A 186 -40.13 1.61 -1.92
C ARG A 186 -38.86 1.16 -2.64
N PRO A 187 -38.79 1.24 -3.98
CA PRO A 187 -37.57 0.92 -4.70
C PRO A 187 -36.46 1.96 -4.46
N ILE A 188 -35.22 1.55 -4.71
CA ILE A 188 -34.10 2.49 -4.87
C ILE A 188 -34.28 3.33 -6.13
N ASP A 189 -33.76 4.55 -6.10
CA ASP A 189 -33.95 5.50 -7.18
C ASP A 189 -32.90 5.31 -8.29
N ALA A 190 -31.67 4.96 -7.91
CA ALA A 190 -30.54 4.91 -8.81
C ALA A 190 -29.64 3.68 -8.60
N VAL A 191 -29.11 3.13 -9.69
CA VAL A 191 -28.04 2.12 -9.67
C VAL A 191 -26.89 2.58 -10.57
N GLN A 192 -25.66 2.56 -10.07
CA GLN A 192 -24.46 2.81 -10.87
C GLN A 192 -23.67 1.52 -11.06
N ASN A 193 -23.39 1.17 -12.30
CA ASN A 193 -22.57 0.02 -12.67
C ASN A 193 -21.41 0.47 -13.57
N TRP A 194 -20.30 -0.26 -13.57
CA TRP A 194 -19.09 0.14 -14.28
C TRP A 194 -18.57 -0.97 -15.20
N ALA A 195 -18.08 -0.59 -16.37
CA ALA A 195 -17.47 -1.46 -17.40
C ALA A 195 -18.32 -2.65 -17.92
N GLN A 196 -19.61 -2.74 -17.59
CA GLN A 196 -20.54 -3.78 -18.06
C GLN A 196 -21.42 -3.35 -19.25
N LEU A 197 -21.33 -2.08 -19.67
CA LEU A 197 -21.81 -1.58 -20.96
C LEU A 197 -20.72 -0.76 -21.62
N THR A 198 -19.94 -1.43 -22.47
CA THR A 198 -18.80 -0.94 -23.24
C THR A 198 -18.77 -1.68 -24.58
N LEU A 199 -17.89 -1.29 -25.52
CA LEU A 199 -17.74 -2.02 -26.79
C LEU A 199 -17.30 -3.48 -26.59
N GLN A 200 -16.62 -3.79 -25.48
CA GLN A 200 -16.21 -5.15 -25.12
C GLN A 200 -17.28 -5.92 -24.32
N ASN A 201 -18.14 -5.26 -23.55
CA ASN A 201 -19.10 -5.93 -22.66
C ASN A 201 -20.48 -5.27 -22.71
N THR A 202 -21.52 -6.04 -23.00
CA THR A 202 -22.91 -5.59 -23.22
C THR A 202 -23.89 -6.19 -22.20
N ARG A 203 -23.41 -6.81 -21.13
CA ARG A 203 -24.24 -7.54 -20.16
C ARG A 203 -25.19 -6.64 -19.38
N LEU A 204 -24.83 -5.39 -19.09
CA LEU A 204 -25.75 -4.47 -18.41
C LEU A 204 -27.01 -4.23 -19.27
N GLU A 205 -26.87 -4.15 -20.58
CA GLU A 205 -28.01 -4.03 -21.51
C GLU A 205 -28.85 -5.31 -21.55
N LYS A 206 -28.19 -6.48 -21.71
CA LYS A 206 -28.87 -7.77 -21.90
C LYS A 206 -29.53 -8.31 -20.63
N GLU A 207 -28.88 -8.14 -19.48
CA GLU A 207 -29.24 -8.79 -18.21
C GLU A 207 -29.64 -7.78 -17.14
N GLY A 208 -28.90 -6.66 -17.03
CA GLY A 208 -29.05 -5.73 -15.93
C GLY A 208 -30.27 -4.82 -16.02
N LEU A 209 -30.44 -4.09 -17.13
CA LEU A 209 -31.51 -3.11 -17.30
C LEU A 209 -32.93 -3.73 -17.15
N PRO A 210 -33.25 -4.88 -17.78
CA PRO A 210 -34.56 -5.51 -17.58
C PRO A 210 -34.79 -5.91 -16.11
N ALA A 211 -33.78 -6.49 -15.46
CA ALA A 211 -33.87 -6.97 -14.09
C ALA A 211 -33.99 -5.82 -13.06
N LEU A 212 -33.22 -4.74 -13.25
CA LEU A 212 -33.29 -3.55 -12.40
C LEU A 212 -34.62 -2.82 -12.58
N LYS A 213 -35.16 -2.77 -13.81
CA LYS A 213 -36.51 -2.25 -14.05
C LYS A 213 -37.57 -3.08 -13.32
N ALA A 214 -37.46 -4.41 -13.35
CA ALA A 214 -38.36 -5.30 -12.62
C ALA A 214 -38.28 -5.12 -11.09
N ALA A 215 -37.07 -4.84 -10.56
CA ALA A 215 -36.88 -4.46 -9.17
C ALA A 215 -37.51 -3.10 -8.81
N GLY A 216 -37.84 -2.28 -9.81
CA GLY A 216 -38.48 -0.96 -9.65
C GLY A 216 -37.50 0.21 -9.65
N VAL A 217 -36.23 -0.02 -10.03
CA VAL A 217 -35.21 1.04 -10.15
C VAL A 217 -35.66 2.06 -11.19
N ASP A 218 -35.57 3.35 -10.86
CA ASP A 218 -35.98 4.43 -11.77
C ASP A 218 -34.88 4.77 -12.79
N CYS A 219 -33.61 4.82 -12.37
CA CYS A 219 -32.51 5.24 -13.22
C CYS A 219 -31.25 4.37 -13.07
N VAL A 220 -30.61 4.02 -14.18
CA VAL A 220 -29.35 3.26 -14.20
C VAL A 220 -28.23 4.07 -14.85
N PHE A 221 -27.08 4.14 -14.21
CA PHE A 221 -25.89 4.82 -14.70
C PHE A 221 -24.85 3.78 -15.11
N THR A 222 -24.35 3.85 -16.34
CA THR A 222 -23.16 3.11 -16.75
C THR A 222 -21.94 4.02 -16.64
N SER A 223 -20.84 3.52 -16.10
CA SER A 223 -19.60 4.26 -15.93
C SER A 223 -18.41 3.49 -16.52
N SER A 224 -17.31 4.20 -16.74
CA SER A 224 -16.11 3.63 -17.39
C SER A 224 -16.42 3.07 -18.79
N PRO A 225 -16.90 3.91 -19.75
CA PRO A 225 -17.23 3.48 -21.12
C PRO A 225 -16.02 2.88 -21.87
N LEU A 226 -14.81 3.22 -21.43
CA LEU A 226 -13.55 2.67 -21.94
C LEU A 226 -13.05 1.44 -21.17
N ALA A 227 -13.91 0.82 -20.34
CA ALA A 227 -13.53 -0.26 -19.42
C ALA A 227 -12.26 0.09 -18.63
N ILE A 228 -12.32 1.16 -17.83
CA ILE A 228 -11.21 1.70 -17.02
C ILE A 228 -9.90 1.88 -17.81
N GLY A 229 -10.03 2.32 -19.07
CA GLY A 229 -8.90 2.63 -19.94
C GLY A 229 -8.40 1.44 -20.77
N LEU A 230 -9.05 0.29 -20.73
CA LEU A 230 -8.75 -0.82 -21.63
C LEU A 230 -9.00 -0.45 -23.10
N LEU A 231 -10.14 0.16 -23.43
CA LEU A 231 -10.59 0.43 -24.80
C LEU A 231 -10.01 1.73 -25.37
N ARG A 232 -8.69 1.79 -25.52
CA ARG A 232 -7.98 2.94 -26.10
C ARG A 232 -6.69 2.54 -26.81
N SER A 233 -6.15 3.47 -27.59
CA SER A 233 -4.82 3.37 -28.18
C SER A 233 -3.70 3.45 -27.13
N GLY A 234 -2.59 2.75 -27.36
CA GLY A 234 -1.42 2.76 -26.48
C GLY A 234 -1.53 1.86 -25.23
N GLY A 235 -2.55 1.01 -25.16
CA GLY A 235 -2.76 0.06 -24.07
C GLY A 235 -3.41 0.68 -22.82
N VAL A 236 -3.64 -0.19 -21.82
CA VAL A 236 -4.22 0.19 -20.53
C VAL A 236 -3.34 1.25 -19.85
N PRO A 237 -3.91 2.37 -19.33
CA PRO A 237 -3.16 3.33 -18.54
C PRO A 237 -2.53 2.64 -17.31
N VAL A 238 -1.22 2.77 -17.18
CA VAL A 238 -0.50 2.42 -15.94
C VAL A 238 -0.32 3.72 -15.16
N GLY A 239 -0.96 3.80 -13.99
CA GLY A 239 -0.87 4.96 -13.12
C GLY A 239 0.36 4.92 -12.21
N ALA A 240 0.44 5.90 -11.32
CA ALA A 240 1.44 5.96 -10.26
C ALA A 240 1.25 4.89 -9.17
N LEU A 241 0.57 3.77 -9.42
CA LEU A 241 0.37 2.63 -8.51
C LEU A 241 0.68 1.29 -9.22
N GLY A 242 1.14 1.34 -10.47
CA GLY A 242 1.41 0.17 -11.31
C GLY A 242 0.20 -0.27 -12.14
N ASP A 243 0.27 -1.51 -12.60
CA ASP A 243 -0.78 -2.13 -13.42
C ASP A 243 -1.94 -2.62 -12.56
N PHE A 244 -3.00 -1.82 -12.48
CA PHE A 244 -4.17 -2.07 -11.64
C PHE A 244 -5.33 -2.76 -12.39
N HIS A 245 -5.24 -2.93 -13.71
CA HIS A 245 -6.41 -3.28 -14.50
C HIS A 245 -6.71 -4.79 -14.47
N PRO A 246 -7.95 -5.23 -14.18
CA PRO A 246 -8.27 -6.65 -13.99
C PRO A 246 -8.35 -7.47 -15.28
N ALA A 247 -8.01 -6.89 -16.43
CA ALA A 247 -8.04 -7.61 -17.71
C ALA A 247 -6.83 -8.54 -17.82
N PRO A 248 -7.03 -9.83 -18.18
CA PRO A 248 -5.93 -10.74 -18.46
C PRO A 248 -5.13 -10.28 -19.70
N GLN A 249 -3.90 -10.79 -19.83
CA GLN A 249 -2.96 -10.35 -20.87
C GLN A 249 -3.51 -10.56 -22.28
N GLU A 250 -4.18 -11.68 -22.51
CA GLU A 250 -4.74 -12.05 -23.81
C GLU A 250 -5.88 -11.11 -24.23
N LEU A 251 -6.71 -10.67 -23.27
CA LEU A 251 -7.72 -9.64 -23.52
C LEU A 251 -7.06 -8.32 -23.90
N ARG A 252 -6.00 -7.91 -23.19
CA ARG A 252 -5.27 -6.67 -23.49
C ARG A 252 -4.65 -6.71 -24.89
N GLN A 253 -4.09 -7.85 -25.29
CA GLN A 253 -3.54 -8.05 -26.64
C GLN A 253 -4.62 -7.97 -27.71
N ALA A 254 -5.78 -8.61 -27.50
CA ALA A 254 -6.91 -8.53 -28.43
C ALA A 254 -7.42 -7.08 -28.58
N VAL A 255 -7.51 -6.33 -27.49
CA VAL A 255 -7.90 -4.91 -27.52
C VAL A 255 -6.85 -4.05 -28.22
N GLN A 256 -5.57 -4.32 -28.00
CA GLN A 256 -4.49 -3.63 -28.71
C GLN A 256 -4.57 -3.88 -30.23
N GLN A 257 -4.81 -5.12 -30.65
CA GLN A 257 -5.03 -5.47 -32.05
C GLN A 257 -6.27 -4.75 -32.62
N ALA A 258 -7.36 -4.71 -31.87
CA ALA A 258 -8.56 -3.98 -32.26
C ALA A 258 -8.30 -2.47 -32.40
N SER A 259 -7.47 -1.89 -31.53
CA SER A 259 -7.09 -0.48 -31.63
C SER A 259 -6.35 -0.18 -32.94
N TYR A 260 -5.32 -0.98 -33.28
CA TYR A 260 -4.59 -0.80 -34.54
C TYR A 260 -5.49 -0.99 -35.77
N TRP A 261 -6.43 -1.94 -35.68
CA TRP A 261 -7.39 -2.14 -36.75
C TRP A 261 -8.32 -0.91 -36.91
N VAL A 262 -8.91 -0.38 -35.83
CA VAL A 262 -9.75 0.82 -35.89
C VAL A 262 -8.99 2.04 -36.43
N GLU A 263 -7.73 2.22 -36.01
CA GLU A 263 -6.86 3.28 -36.54
C GLU A 263 -6.62 3.14 -38.05
N SER A 264 -6.46 1.91 -38.55
CA SER A 264 -6.34 1.65 -39.99
C SER A 264 -7.62 1.97 -40.78
N GLN A 265 -8.77 2.02 -40.11
CA GLN A 265 -10.06 2.42 -40.69
C GLN A 265 -10.32 3.92 -40.57
N GLY A 266 -9.43 4.69 -39.94
CA GLY A 266 -9.53 6.15 -39.83
C GLY A 266 -10.32 6.66 -38.63
N ASP A 267 -10.47 5.87 -37.57
CA ASP A 267 -11.06 6.30 -36.28
C ASP A 267 -10.14 5.95 -35.10
N HIS A 268 -10.54 6.30 -33.88
CA HIS A 268 -9.82 5.95 -32.65
C HIS A 268 -10.68 5.06 -31.76
N LEU A 269 -10.08 4.02 -31.17
CA LEU A 269 -10.83 3.05 -30.36
C LEU A 269 -11.54 3.72 -29.17
N SER A 270 -10.94 4.73 -28.55
CA SER A 270 -11.55 5.50 -27.46
C SER A 270 -12.83 6.22 -27.89
N ALA A 271 -12.79 6.93 -29.01
CA ALA A 271 -13.93 7.65 -29.55
C ALA A 271 -15.04 6.66 -29.99
N LEU A 272 -14.68 5.59 -30.70
CA LEU A 272 -15.61 4.54 -31.13
C LEU A 272 -16.29 3.85 -29.95
N ALA A 273 -15.53 3.44 -28.92
CA ALA A 273 -16.08 2.79 -27.72
C ALA A 273 -16.99 3.71 -26.91
N THR A 274 -16.66 5.02 -26.85
CA THR A 274 -17.50 6.03 -26.22
C THR A 274 -18.83 6.21 -26.96
N ARG A 275 -18.78 6.33 -28.29
CA ARG A 275 -20.00 6.42 -29.12
C ARG A 275 -20.88 5.19 -28.99
N PHE A 276 -20.28 4.00 -29.04
CA PHE A 276 -20.97 2.73 -28.80
C PHE A 276 -21.74 2.76 -27.48
N THR A 277 -21.07 3.15 -26.39
CA THR A 277 -21.68 3.16 -25.06
C THR A 277 -22.85 4.13 -24.96
N TYR A 278 -22.71 5.36 -25.49
CA TYR A 278 -23.81 6.32 -25.54
C TYR A 278 -25.01 5.81 -26.34
N ALA A 279 -24.76 5.25 -27.53
CA ALA A 279 -25.82 4.73 -28.38
C ALA A 279 -26.56 3.57 -27.72
N ARG A 280 -25.81 2.55 -27.28
CA ARG A 280 -26.37 1.33 -26.69
C ARG A 280 -27.10 1.61 -25.39
N MET A 281 -26.54 2.47 -24.53
CA MET A 281 -27.22 2.89 -23.32
C MET A 281 -28.54 3.60 -23.64
N THR A 282 -28.53 4.56 -24.57
CA THR A 282 -29.74 5.32 -24.95
C THR A 282 -30.84 4.44 -25.56
N MET A 283 -30.46 3.51 -26.44
CA MET A 283 -31.41 2.54 -27.00
C MET A 283 -31.96 1.60 -25.94
N ALA A 284 -31.09 1.08 -25.07
CA ALA A 284 -31.48 0.09 -24.07
C ALA A 284 -32.40 0.67 -22.99
N ILE A 285 -32.16 1.91 -22.54
CA ILE A 285 -33.05 2.57 -21.57
C ILE A 285 -34.43 2.86 -22.16
N GLN A 286 -34.49 3.25 -23.45
CA GLN A 286 -35.74 3.47 -24.16
C GLN A 286 -36.52 2.15 -24.32
N ALA A 287 -35.85 1.07 -24.73
CA ALA A 287 -36.45 -0.25 -24.88
C ALA A 287 -37.01 -0.81 -23.55
N ASN A 288 -36.31 -0.57 -22.45
CA ASN A 288 -36.71 -1.04 -21.12
C ASN A 288 -37.60 -0.06 -20.34
N GLN A 289 -37.90 1.13 -20.90
CA GLN A 289 -38.66 2.19 -20.24
C GLN A 289 -38.10 2.54 -18.84
N ILE A 290 -36.78 2.63 -18.74
CA ILE A 290 -36.04 3.01 -17.53
C ILE A 290 -35.25 4.29 -17.80
N GLY A 291 -34.92 5.07 -16.77
CA GLY A 291 -34.00 6.20 -16.89
C GLY A 291 -32.55 5.74 -16.98
N GLY A 292 -31.67 6.60 -17.49
CA GLY A 292 -30.25 6.33 -17.39
C GLY A 292 -29.36 7.29 -18.14
N ALA A 293 -28.07 7.16 -17.86
CA ALA A 293 -27.01 8.01 -18.40
C ALA A 293 -25.65 7.29 -18.39
N THR A 294 -24.70 7.87 -19.13
CA THR A 294 -23.31 7.42 -19.17
C THR A 294 -22.41 8.41 -18.43
N ILE A 295 -21.58 7.89 -17.53
CA ILE A 295 -20.56 8.64 -16.79
C ILE A 295 -19.21 8.43 -17.46
N PHE A 296 -18.61 9.51 -17.97
CA PHE A 296 -17.28 9.49 -18.60
C PHE A 296 -16.24 10.16 -17.69
N GLY A 297 -15.00 9.69 -17.75
CA GLY A 297 -13.87 10.34 -17.06
C GLY A 297 -13.17 11.35 -17.96
N GLY A 298 -12.52 12.33 -17.35
CA GLY A 298 -11.63 13.26 -18.03
C GLY A 298 -10.85 14.09 -17.02
N SER A 299 -9.54 14.21 -17.23
CA SER A 299 -8.61 14.95 -16.38
C SER A 299 -8.03 16.18 -17.09
N SER A 300 -8.34 16.37 -18.39
CA SER A 300 -7.94 17.52 -19.19
C SER A 300 -9.10 18.11 -20.00
N ILE A 301 -8.93 19.35 -20.47
CA ILE A 301 -9.91 19.99 -21.36
C ILE A 301 -10.05 19.21 -22.68
N ALA A 302 -8.95 18.71 -23.23
CA ALA A 302 -8.96 17.95 -24.48
C ALA A 302 -9.80 16.67 -24.37
N GLU A 303 -9.59 15.88 -23.31
CA GLU A 303 -10.38 14.68 -23.04
C GLU A 303 -11.88 15.01 -22.84
N LEU A 304 -12.17 16.09 -22.12
CA LEU A 304 -13.56 16.57 -21.94
C LEU A 304 -14.21 16.91 -23.29
N GLU A 305 -13.52 17.67 -24.14
CA GLU A 305 -14.02 18.08 -25.45
C GLU A 305 -14.24 16.88 -26.38
N GLU A 306 -13.32 15.92 -26.41
CA GLU A 306 -13.43 14.70 -27.21
C GLU A 306 -14.62 13.83 -26.77
N ASN A 307 -14.82 13.68 -25.46
CA ASN A 307 -15.97 12.95 -24.91
C ASN A 307 -17.30 13.62 -25.26
N VAL A 308 -17.38 14.95 -25.14
CA VAL A 308 -18.57 15.72 -25.53
C VAL A 308 -18.82 15.64 -27.04
N LEU A 309 -17.77 15.71 -27.86
CA LEU A 309 -17.88 15.58 -29.31
C LEU A 309 -18.41 14.19 -29.68
N SER A 310 -17.90 13.14 -29.04
CA SER A 310 -18.40 11.77 -29.23
C SER A 310 -19.89 11.68 -28.91
N ALA A 311 -20.34 12.23 -27.77
CA ALA A 311 -21.75 12.28 -27.41
C ALA A 311 -22.60 13.03 -28.45
N LYS A 312 -22.18 14.24 -28.86
CA LYS A 312 -22.89 15.05 -29.86
C LYS A 312 -22.91 14.43 -31.26
N SER A 313 -21.94 13.56 -31.58
CA SER A 313 -21.88 12.89 -32.88
C SER A 313 -22.85 11.72 -32.99
N ILE A 314 -23.10 11.00 -31.89
CA ILE A 314 -23.89 9.77 -31.86
C ILE A 314 -25.29 9.95 -31.28
N LEU A 315 -25.54 11.04 -30.54
CA LEU A 315 -26.84 11.39 -30.01
C LEU A 315 -27.41 12.61 -30.73
N GLU A 316 -28.74 12.65 -30.82
CA GLU A 316 -29.50 13.73 -31.44
C GLU A 316 -30.51 14.33 -30.47
N SER A 317 -30.78 15.62 -30.70
CA SER A 317 -31.83 16.33 -29.98
C SER A 317 -33.20 16.03 -30.55
N ILE A 318 -34.19 15.81 -29.68
CA ILE A 318 -35.59 15.77 -30.10
C ILE A 318 -36.02 17.20 -30.38
N ARG A 319 -36.33 17.51 -31.65
CA ARG A 319 -36.85 18.83 -32.06
C ARG A 319 -38.25 19.06 -31.47
N GLY A 320 -38.37 19.99 -30.54
CA GLY A 320 -39.64 20.54 -30.04
C GLY A 320 -39.58 22.07 -29.96
N PRO A 321 -40.73 22.77 -29.90
CA PRO A 321 -40.82 24.25 -29.98
C PRO A 321 -40.22 25.00 -28.77
N HIS A 322 -39.56 24.30 -27.85
CA HIS A 322 -38.81 24.88 -26.74
C HIS A 322 -37.40 24.31 -26.70
N MET A 323 -36.63 24.54 -27.77
CA MET A 323 -35.17 24.33 -27.75
C MET A 323 -34.52 25.48 -26.98
N VAL A 324 -34.17 25.23 -25.73
CA VAL A 324 -33.57 26.21 -24.83
C VAL A 324 -32.14 25.76 -24.52
N PHE A 325 -31.26 26.05 -25.50
CA PHE A 325 -29.79 26.00 -25.49
C PHE A 325 -29.10 24.71 -25.95
N GLY A 326 -27.90 24.88 -26.54
CA GLY A 326 -26.93 23.83 -26.90
C GLY A 326 -26.33 23.08 -25.71
N ASP A 327 -27.18 22.74 -24.75
CA ASP A 327 -26.95 21.94 -23.56
C ASP A 327 -27.07 20.44 -23.91
N LEU A 328 -26.29 19.57 -23.27
CA LEU A 328 -26.30 18.13 -23.53
C LEU A 328 -27.57 17.45 -23.01
N ARG A 329 -28.38 18.13 -22.19
CA ARG A 329 -29.71 17.66 -21.77
C ARG A 329 -30.67 17.41 -22.93
N ASP A 330 -30.50 18.09 -24.06
CA ASP A 330 -31.39 17.94 -25.21
C ASP A 330 -31.13 16.65 -26.00
N LEU A 331 -29.95 16.04 -25.83
CA LEU A 331 -29.58 14.78 -26.49
C LEU A 331 -30.37 13.62 -25.88
N GLN A 332 -31.38 13.14 -26.61
CA GLN A 332 -32.35 12.18 -26.06
C GLN A 332 -32.48 10.91 -26.92
N THR A 333 -32.12 10.97 -28.20
CA THR A 333 -32.19 9.82 -29.13
C THR A 333 -30.84 9.55 -29.78
N VAL A 334 -30.68 8.37 -30.38
CA VAL A 334 -29.47 8.02 -31.14
C VAL A 334 -29.56 8.57 -32.56
N ASN A 335 -28.48 9.17 -33.05
CA ASN A 335 -28.27 9.44 -34.46
C ASN A 335 -28.17 8.11 -35.21
N LYS A 336 -29.27 7.68 -35.81
CA LYS A 336 -29.32 6.38 -36.48
C LYS A 336 -28.33 6.29 -37.64
N ALA A 337 -28.17 7.35 -38.44
CA ALA A 337 -27.24 7.35 -39.56
C ALA A 337 -25.78 7.19 -39.10
N ARG A 338 -25.39 7.87 -38.01
CA ARG A 338 -24.07 7.71 -37.42
C ARG A 338 -23.89 6.32 -36.83
N PHE A 339 -24.88 5.81 -36.09
CA PHE A 339 -24.82 4.46 -35.52
C PHE A 339 -24.67 3.39 -36.60
N ASP A 340 -25.45 3.48 -37.67
CA ASP A 340 -25.39 2.56 -38.82
C ASP A 340 -24.00 2.64 -39.50
N SER A 341 -23.38 3.82 -39.56
CA SER A 341 -22.03 3.99 -40.12
C SER A 341 -20.91 3.42 -39.23
N ASP A 342 -21.05 3.46 -37.91
CA ASP A 342 -20.09 2.88 -36.97
C ASP A 342 -20.29 1.35 -36.82
N LEU A 343 -21.40 0.78 -37.31
CA LEU A 343 -21.79 -0.62 -37.05
C LEU A 343 -20.73 -1.62 -37.51
N SER A 344 -20.16 -1.44 -38.70
CA SER A 344 -19.11 -2.32 -39.23
C SER A 344 -17.82 -2.25 -38.39
N LEU A 345 -17.52 -1.09 -37.79
CA LEU A 345 -16.40 -0.93 -36.88
C LEU A 345 -16.67 -1.61 -35.54
N TYR A 346 -17.90 -1.51 -35.01
CA TYR A 346 -18.28 -2.22 -33.80
C TYR A 346 -18.16 -3.74 -33.99
N GLU A 347 -18.70 -4.27 -35.08
CA GLU A 347 -18.65 -5.69 -35.43
C GLU A 347 -17.21 -6.15 -35.68
N GLY A 348 -16.38 -5.34 -36.35
CA GLY A 348 -14.96 -5.67 -36.56
C GLY A 348 -14.16 -5.71 -35.26
N VAL A 349 -14.36 -4.76 -34.34
CA VAL A 349 -13.73 -4.80 -33.01
C VAL A 349 -14.19 -6.04 -32.26
N GLN A 350 -15.49 -6.32 -32.20
CA GLN A 350 -16.01 -7.49 -31.51
C GLN A 350 -15.55 -8.81 -32.13
N GLY A 351 -15.38 -8.85 -33.46
CA GLY A 351 -14.78 -9.97 -34.18
C GLY A 351 -13.33 -10.22 -33.80
N ILE A 352 -12.52 -9.17 -33.62
CA ILE A 352 -11.13 -9.27 -33.14
C ILE A 352 -11.07 -9.74 -31.68
N LEU A 353 -11.98 -9.22 -30.84
CA LEU A 353 -12.08 -9.66 -29.44
C LEU A 353 -12.51 -11.12 -29.32
N GLY A 354 -13.34 -11.62 -30.25
CA GLY A 354 -13.74 -13.02 -30.29
C GLY A 354 -14.44 -13.46 -28.99
N SER A 355 -13.90 -14.50 -28.34
CA SER A 355 -14.44 -15.02 -27.08
C SER A 355 -14.33 -14.07 -25.89
N TRP A 356 -13.62 -12.94 -26.05
CA TRP A 356 -13.51 -11.92 -25.02
C TRP A 356 -14.70 -10.96 -24.95
N VAL A 357 -15.60 -10.99 -25.94
CA VAL A 357 -16.86 -10.21 -25.86
C VAL A 357 -17.67 -10.70 -24.67
N ASP A 358 -18.21 -9.75 -23.90
CA ASP A 358 -18.96 -9.97 -22.65
C ASP A 358 -18.15 -10.65 -21.51
N TYR A 359 -16.82 -10.68 -21.60
CA TYR A 359 -15.97 -11.09 -20.48
C TYR A 359 -16.14 -10.14 -19.28
N CYS A 360 -16.33 -10.73 -18.10
CA CYS A 360 -16.42 -10.02 -16.83
C CYS A 360 -15.14 -10.20 -16.01
N PHE A 361 -14.63 -9.08 -15.49
CA PHE A 361 -13.67 -9.05 -14.39
C PHE A 361 -14.20 -9.72 -13.13
N THR A 362 -13.30 -10.07 -12.21
CA THR A 362 -13.65 -10.59 -10.89
C THR A 362 -13.85 -9.41 -9.94
N SER A 363 -15.00 -9.34 -9.26
CA SER A 363 -15.26 -8.40 -8.15
C SER A 363 -16.33 -8.99 -7.21
N PRO A 364 -16.12 -9.00 -5.88
CA PRO A 364 -14.88 -8.63 -5.21
C PRO A 364 -13.76 -9.63 -5.56
N ASP A 365 -12.53 -9.31 -5.21
CA ASP A 365 -11.37 -10.16 -5.50
C ASP A 365 -11.56 -11.59 -4.99
N LYS A 366 -10.95 -12.56 -5.68
CA LYS A 366 -11.06 -13.97 -5.32
C LYS A 366 -10.61 -14.19 -3.87
N GLY A 367 -11.50 -14.77 -3.06
CA GLY A 367 -11.26 -15.01 -1.63
C GLY A 367 -11.80 -13.92 -0.71
N TRP A 368 -12.34 -12.81 -1.21
CA TRP A 368 -12.98 -11.80 -0.36
C TRP A 368 -14.14 -12.38 0.45
N ASP A 369 -14.07 -12.24 1.77
CA ASP A 369 -15.16 -12.51 2.69
C ASP A 369 -15.89 -11.21 3.04
N VAL A 370 -17.16 -11.14 2.62
CA VAL A 370 -18.00 -9.95 2.79
C VAL A 370 -18.37 -9.64 4.25
N LYS A 371 -18.30 -10.62 5.16
CA LYS A 371 -18.58 -10.40 6.60
C LYS A 371 -17.35 -9.89 7.31
N LEU A 372 -16.19 -10.47 7.01
CA LEU A 372 -14.91 -10.07 7.60
C LEU A 372 -14.29 -8.85 6.89
N LYS A 373 -14.80 -8.50 5.69
CA LYS A 373 -14.30 -7.41 4.83
C LYS A 373 -12.79 -7.53 4.57
N LYS A 374 -12.35 -8.75 4.26
CA LYS A 374 -10.94 -9.09 3.98
C LYS A 374 -10.87 -10.32 3.06
N ILE A 375 -9.72 -10.54 2.44
CA ILE A 375 -9.45 -11.76 1.67
C ILE A 375 -9.15 -12.91 2.64
N ILE A 376 -9.85 -14.03 2.49
CA ILE A 376 -9.66 -15.31 3.18
C ILE A 376 -9.10 -16.31 2.16
N THR A 377 -7.95 -16.92 2.45
CA THR A 377 -7.39 -18.02 1.65
C THR A 377 -7.90 -19.36 2.17
N ASP A 378 -7.98 -20.39 1.30
CA ASP A 378 -8.61 -21.68 1.60
C ASP A 378 -7.98 -22.47 2.78
N VAL A 379 -6.83 -22.03 3.32
CA VAL A 379 -6.23 -22.54 4.57
C VAL A 379 -7.13 -22.26 5.79
N GLN A 380 -7.96 -21.21 5.76
CA GLN A 380 -8.82 -20.80 6.87
C GLN A 380 -10.22 -21.44 6.87
N ARG A 381 -10.63 -22.16 5.82
CA ARG A 381 -11.98 -22.78 5.75
C ARG A 381 -12.11 -24.08 6.57
N GLY A 382 -11.00 -24.66 7.03
CA GLY A 382 -10.98 -25.99 7.65
C GLY A 382 -11.25 -26.04 9.17
N THR A 383 -11.28 -24.91 9.89
CA THR A 383 -11.15 -24.93 11.35
C THR A 383 -12.30 -24.35 12.15
N GLU A 384 -13.37 -23.84 11.54
CA GLU A 384 -14.45 -23.19 12.31
C GLU A 384 -15.78 -23.95 12.24
N SER A 385 -15.89 -24.99 13.07
CA SER A 385 -17.17 -25.38 13.66
C SER A 385 -17.03 -25.37 15.19
N SER A 386 -17.92 -24.64 15.85
CA SER A 386 -18.06 -24.44 17.31
C SER A 386 -17.11 -23.41 17.96
N THR A 387 -17.61 -22.21 18.22
CA THR A 387 -18.01 -21.74 19.56
C THR A 387 -18.41 -20.26 19.53
N ASN A 388 -19.29 -19.90 20.47
CA ASN A 388 -20.12 -18.71 20.45
C ASN A 388 -19.48 -17.57 21.28
N SER A 389 -19.56 -16.35 20.74
CA SER A 389 -19.61 -15.03 21.41
C SER A 389 -18.59 -14.67 22.51
N ARG A 390 -17.81 -13.59 22.29
CA ARG A 390 -17.95 -12.27 22.97
C ARG A 390 -16.72 -11.40 22.75
N GLY A 391 -16.98 -10.17 22.30
CA GLY A 391 -16.23 -8.95 22.64
C GLY A 391 -14.76 -8.89 22.22
N CYS A 392 -14.48 -8.24 21.09
CA CYS A 392 -13.31 -7.37 21.04
C CYS A 392 -13.58 -6.21 20.09
N ALA A 393 -13.59 -5.00 20.65
CA ALA A 393 -13.69 -3.76 19.91
C ALA A 393 -12.28 -3.34 19.44
N LYS A 394 -12.22 -2.83 18.20
CA LYS A 394 -11.24 -1.87 17.65
C LYS A 394 -9.76 -2.30 17.58
N ALA A 395 -9.25 -2.40 16.35
CA ALA A 395 -7.91 -1.89 16.02
C ALA A 395 -7.90 -1.40 14.56
N LYS A 396 -7.56 -0.12 14.38
CA LYS A 396 -7.26 0.53 13.10
C LYS A 396 -6.01 -0.12 12.49
N ASN A 397 -5.94 -0.37 11.19
CA ASN A 397 -4.70 -0.82 10.56
C ASN A 397 -3.72 0.37 10.42
N ALA A 398 -2.98 0.64 11.49
CA ALA A 398 -1.76 1.43 11.44
C ALA A 398 -0.68 0.62 10.71
N LYS A 399 0.13 1.25 9.85
CA LYS A 399 1.30 0.61 9.25
C LYS A 399 2.22 0.07 10.35
N SER A 400 2.78 -1.12 10.15
CA SER A 400 3.54 -1.87 11.16
C SER A 400 4.75 -1.06 11.65
N LYS A 401 4.85 -0.91 12.97
CA LYS A 401 5.98 -0.28 13.66
C LYS A 401 7.23 -1.15 13.54
N LEU A 402 8.41 -0.53 13.53
CA LEU A 402 9.69 -1.20 13.40
C LEU A 402 10.67 -0.77 14.49
N ILE A 403 11.43 -1.73 15.01
CA ILE A 403 12.71 -1.44 15.65
C ILE A 403 13.80 -1.90 14.69
N ASP A 404 14.66 -0.98 14.27
CA ASP A 404 15.81 -1.34 13.46
C ASP A 404 16.88 -1.98 14.34
N SER A 405 16.83 -3.30 14.49
CA SER A 405 17.71 -4.00 15.43
C SER A 405 19.17 -4.08 14.98
N HIS A 406 19.53 -3.52 13.81
CA HIS A 406 20.88 -3.62 13.28
C HIS A 406 21.23 -2.41 12.41
N ILE A 407 21.92 -1.44 13.01
CA ILE A 407 22.55 -0.34 12.28
C ILE A 407 23.99 -0.13 12.73
N HIS A 408 24.78 0.46 11.84
CA HIS A 408 26.14 0.91 12.05
C HIS A 408 26.21 2.41 11.79
N LEU A 409 26.95 3.14 12.62
CA LEU A 409 27.11 4.59 12.52
C LEU A 409 28.58 4.95 12.69
N TYR A 410 29.08 5.81 11.81
CA TYR A 410 30.43 6.36 11.92
C TYR A 410 30.57 7.70 11.18
N ASP A 411 31.04 8.71 11.89
CA ASP A 411 31.30 10.04 11.33
C ASP A 411 32.66 10.10 10.61
N ALA A 412 32.86 11.14 9.79
CA ALA A 412 34.04 11.27 8.93
C ALA A 412 35.38 11.27 9.70
N ASP A 413 35.39 11.81 10.92
CA ASP A 413 36.56 11.85 11.80
C ASP A 413 36.88 10.50 12.45
N GLN A 414 35.95 9.53 12.38
CA GLN A 414 36.13 8.19 12.93
C GLN A 414 36.61 7.18 11.87
N LEU A 415 36.74 7.56 10.60
CA LEU A 415 37.07 6.62 9.52
C LEU A 415 38.40 5.90 9.71
N THR A 416 39.39 6.57 10.32
CA THR A 416 40.72 5.99 10.56
C THR A 416 40.76 4.97 11.70
N THR A 417 39.64 4.77 12.41
CA THR A 417 39.58 3.84 13.55
C THR A 417 38.92 2.50 13.21
N LEU A 418 38.39 2.36 11.99
CA LEU A 418 37.80 1.14 11.45
C LEU A 418 38.92 0.18 10.99
N SER A 419 38.81 -1.11 11.30
CA SER A 419 39.81 -2.13 10.98
C SER A 419 39.89 -2.47 9.48
N TRP A 420 38.77 -2.29 8.78
CA TRP A 420 38.59 -2.66 7.36
C TRP A 420 38.65 -1.46 6.41
N MET A 421 38.85 -0.24 6.91
CA MET A 421 38.81 0.95 6.05
C MET A 421 40.01 0.99 5.11
N GLU A 422 39.70 0.93 3.82
CA GLU A 422 40.63 1.19 2.72
C GLU A 422 39.93 2.06 1.65
N PRO A 423 40.69 2.85 0.85
CA PRO A 423 40.09 3.72 -0.18
C PRO A 423 39.28 3.00 -1.26
N SER A 424 39.47 1.69 -1.46
CA SER A 424 38.72 0.87 -2.41
C SER A 424 37.40 0.33 -1.87
N HIS A 425 37.15 0.43 -0.55
CA HIS A 425 35.99 -0.19 0.06
C HIS A 425 34.68 0.46 -0.39
N LEU A 426 33.62 -0.34 -0.59
CA LEU A 426 32.33 0.14 -1.10
C LEU A 426 31.57 1.05 -0.11
N LEU A 427 31.95 0.99 1.17
CA LEU A 427 31.44 1.85 2.25
C LEU A 427 32.48 2.88 2.72
N GLN A 428 33.37 3.28 1.81
CA GLN A 428 34.28 4.39 2.07
C GLN A 428 33.49 5.68 2.31
N GLY A 429 33.92 6.48 3.30
CA GLY A 429 33.25 7.71 3.69
C GLY A 429 32.36 7.55 4.91
N GLN A 430 31.83 8.67 5.41
CA GLN A 430 30.98 8.66 6.61
C GLN A 430 29.63 7.98 6.35
N HIS A 431 29.08 7.42 7.42
CA HIS A 431 27.72 6.94 7.50
C HIS A 431 27.14 7.42 8.84
N SER A 432 26.87 8.71 8.86
CA SER A 432 26.44 9.48 10.02
C SER A 432 24.99 9.19 10.41
N LEU A 433 24.62 9.55 11.64
CA LEU A 433 23.23 9.44 12.08
C LEU A 433 22.29 10.33 11.24
N ASP A 434 22.77 11.49 10.78
CA ASP A 434 22.01 12.34 9.85
C ASP A 434 21.71 11.63 8.52
N GLU A 435 22.68 10.88 7.98
CA GLU A 435 22.50 10.11 6.74
C GLU A 435 21.57 8.90 6.95
N TYR A 436 21.65 8.25 8.12
CA TYR A 436 20.67 7.23 8.50
C TYR A 436 19.26 7.83 8.56
N MET A 437 19.09 8.96 9.26
CA MET A 437 17.79 9.62 9.36
C MET A 437 17.29 10.14 8.01
N SER A 438 18.19 10.53 7.10
CA SER A 438 17.86 10.86 5.72
C SER A 438 17.40 9.63 4.93
N ALA A 439 18.07 8.48 5.10
CA ALA A 439 17.65 7.21 4.51
C ALA A 439 16.27 6.76 4.99
N VAL A 440 15.92 7.03 6.27
CA VAL A 440 14.59 6.74 6.84
C VAL A 440 13.53 7.73 6.36
N SER A 441 13.81 9.04 6.39
CA SER A 441 12.80 10.10 6.22
C SER A 441 12.68 10.69 4.82
N GLY A 442 13.71 10.54 3.97
CA GLY A 442 13.78 11.19 2.65
C GLY A 442 14.24 12.66 2.65
N ARG A 443 14.51 13.29 3.81
CA ARG A 443 15.00 14.68 3.90
C ARG A 443 16.50 14.80 4.12
N CYS A 444 17.10 15.90 3.65
CA CYS A 444 18.51 16.25 3.87
C CYS A 444 18.64 17.15 5.13
N PRO A 445 19.73 17.06 5.92
CA PRO A 445 19.90 17.86 7.14
C PRO A 445 19.79 19.38 6.97
N ALA A 446 20.07 19.91 5.77
CA ALA A 446 19.97 21.35 5.46
C ALA A 446 18.53 21.93 5.51
N ASP A 447 17.51 21.07 5.63
CA ASP A 447 16.10 21.46 5.68
C ASP A 447 15.48 21.34 7.08
N TRP A 448 16.27 20.99 8.10
CA TRP A 448 15.78 20.77 9.46
C TRP A 448 15.48 22.08 10.22
N ASP A 449 16.23 23.16 9.93
CA ASP A 449 16.06 24.48 10.56
C ASP A 449 14.90 25.31 9.97
N LYS A 450 14.25 24.85 8.90
CA LYS A 450 13.21 25.60 8.16
C LYS A 450 11.79 25.42 8.72
N GLY A 451 11.65 24.71 9.84
CA GLY A 451 10.33 24.33 10.38
C GLY A 451 9.59 23.35 9.46
N PRO A 452 8.38 22.88 9.85
CA PRO A 452 7.57 22.05 8.98
C PRO A 452 7.20 22.86 7.72
N THR A 453 7.65 22.42 6.54
CA THR A 453 7.25 23.01 5.27
C THR A 453 5.91 22.43 4.83
N ASP A 454 4.97 23.26 4.38
CA ASP A 454 3.63 22.89 3.86
C ASP A 454 3.64 22.03 2.57
N LYS A 455 4.81 21.53 2.16
CA LYS A 455 4.93 20.47 1.16
C LYS A 455 4.81 19.14 1.88
N VAL A 456 3.68 18.47 1.70
CA VAL A 456 3.45 17.10 2.19
C VAL A 456 4.52 16.20 1.56
N ASP A 457 5.48 15.80 2.39
CA ASP A 457 6.39 14.70 2.12
C ASP A 457 5.51 13.48 1.89
N VAL A 458 5.51 12.92 0.67
CA VAL A 458 4.77 11.69 0.34
C VAL A 458 5.26 10.49 1.17
N ASP A 459 6.40 10.67 1.87
CA ASP A 459 7.11 9.72 2.76
C ASP A 459 6.94 10.01 4.27
N GLY A 460 6.10 10.99 4.67
CA GLY A 460 5.92 11.37 6.09
C GLY A 460 5.53 10.22 7.04
N ASP A 461 5.05 9.12 6.48
CA ASP A 461 4.60 7.91 7.18
C ASP A 461 5.75 7.03 7.72
N LEU A 462 6.95 7.02 7.10
CA LEU A 462 8.04 6.10 7.50
C LEU A 462 8.76 6.53 8.78
N LYS A 463 8.86 7.84 9.04
CA LYS A 463 9.38 8.37 10.32
C LYS A 463 8.47 8.02 11.50
N GLU A 464 7.16 7.93 11.28
CA GLU A 464 6.18 7.57 12.31
C GLU A 464 6.19 6.05 12.62
N ARG A 465 6.80 5.23 11.74
CA ARG A 465 6.92 3.78 11.90
C ARG A 465 8.16 3.33 12.64
N LEU A 466 9.28 4.04 12.53
CA LEU A 466 10.51 3.73 13.24
C LEU A 466 10.37 4.11 14.72
N LEU A 467 10.36 3.10 15.61
CA LEU A 467 10.34 3.30 17.05
C LEU A 467 11.73 3.67 17.61
N GLY A 468 12.78 3.30 16.88
CA GLY A 468 14.17 3.50 17.26
C GLY A 468 15.03 2.36 16.71
N PHE A 469 16.32 2.36 17.06
CA PHE A 469 17.30 1.42 16.56
C PHE A 469 18.17 0.84 17.68
N ILE A 470 18.81 -0.29 17.36
CA ILE A 470 19.91 -0.86 18.14
C ILE A 470 21.19 -0.66 17.34
N PHE A 471 22.12 0.08 17.92
CA PHE A 471 23.45 0.24 17.33
C PHE A 471 24.25 -1.03 17.53
N VAL A 472 24.96 -1.45 16.48
CA VAL A 472 25.88 -2.58 16.50
C VAL A 472 27.26 -2.09 16.07
N GLU A 473 28.29 -2.54 16.79
CA GLU A 473 29.70 -2.19 16.55
C GLU A 473 30.13 -2.29 15.08
N THR A 474 31.08 -1.45 14.70
CA THR A 474 31.47 -1.22 13.28
C THR A 474 32.84 -1.78 12.91
N ASP A 475 33.33 -2.73 13.70
CA ASP A 475 34.65 -3.36 13.58
C ASP A 475 35.80 -2.35 13.70
N ARG A 476 35.87 -1.73 14.87
CA ARG A 476 36.96 -0.82 15.22
C ARG A 476 38.25 -1.59 15.46
N ILE A 477 39.39 -0.96 15.17
CA ILE A 477 40.72 -1.49 15.55
C ILE A 477 40.71 -1.80 17.05
N ASN A 478 40.89 -3.08 17.38
CA ASN A 478 40.64 -3.67 18.70
C ASN A 478 41.80 -4.56 19.13
N ASP A 479 42.97 -3.95 19.25
CA ASP A 479 44.19 -4.66 19.60
C ASP A 479 44.13 -5.30 21.01
N PRO A 480 44.98 -6.32 21.29
CA PRO A 480 45.05 -6.94 22.62
C PRO A 480 45.24 -5.90 23.74
N PRO A 481 44.81 -6.19 24.98
CA PRO A 481 44.87 -5.24 26.09
C PRO A 481 46.26 -4.65 26.36
N SER A 482 47.32 -5.39 26.01
CA SER A 482 48.72 -5.03 26.17
C SER A 482 49.27 -4.08 25.09
N SER A 483 48.49 -3.77 24.06
CA SER A 483 48.91 -2.92 22.94
C SER A 483 48.70 -1.41 23.22
N PRO A 484 49.36 -0.51 22.45
CA PRO A 484 49.23 0.94 22.63
C PRO A 484 47.80 1.48 22.42
N SER A 485 47.04 0.89 21.52
CA SER A 485 45.63 1.23 21.25
C SER A 485 44.69 0.49 22.18
N GLY A 486 44.98 -0.78 22.50
CA GLY A 486 44.10 -1.68 23.24
C GLY A 486 42.66 -1.59 22.76
N TRP A 487 41.74 -1.31 23.68
CA TRP A 487 40.31 -1.14 23.39
C TRP A 487 39.89 0.32 23.19
N LYS A 488 40.82 1.24 22.93
CA LYS A 488 40.54 2.68 22.80
C LYS A 488 39.43 2.97 21.80
N TYR A 489 39.50 2.39 20.60
CA TYR A 489 38.55 2.72 19.53
C TYR A 489 37.16 2.10 19.74
N PRO A 490 37.01 0.83 20.18
CA PRO A 490 35.72 0.32 20.65
C PRO A 490 35.09 1.15 21.78
N LEU A 491 35.90 1.61 22.74
CA LEU A 491 35.42 2.47 23.84
C LEU A 491 34.98 3.86 23.34
N GLN A 492 35.71 4.45 22.38
CA GLN A 492 35.33 5.71 21.74
C GLN A 492 34.05 5.59 20.92
N GLU A 493 33.85 4.46 20.24
CA GLU A 493 32.60 4.18 19.53
C GLU A 493 31.42 4.05 20.49
N TYR A 494 31.60 3.36 21.63
CA TYR A 494 30.59 3.31 22.68
C TYR A 494 30.26 4.71 23.23
N ASP A 495 31.30 5.49 23.59
CA ASP A 495 31.15 6.84 24.12
C ASP A 495 30.35 7.74 23.17
N PHE A 496 30.67 7.67 21.87
CA PHE A 496 29.94 8.35 20.81
C PHE A 496 28.44 8.01 20.86
N VAL A 497 28.05 6.75 20.73
CA VAL A 497 26.63 6.36 20.65
C VAL A 497 25.89 6.56 21.99
N ALA A 498 26.57 6.31 23.11
CA ALA A 498 26.01 6.54 24.43
C ALA A 498 25.72 8.04 24.67
N SER A 499 26.62 8.93 24.25
CA SER A 499 26.38 10.38 24.31
C SER A 499 25.20 10.83 23.45
N VAL A 500 24.94 10.18 22.31
CA VAL A 500 23.72 10.41 21.51
C VAL A 500 22.49 10.00 22.32
N SER A 501 22.49 8.80 22.90
CA SER A 501 21.37 8.30 23.71
C SER A 501 21.08 9.18 24.92
N LEU A 502 22.11 9.74 25.56
CA LEU A 502 21.97 10.65 26.70
C LEU A 502 21.54 12.06 26.30
N GLY A 503 21.50 12.38 25.01
CA GLY A 503 21.21 13.73 24.52
C GLY A 503 22.34 14.73 24.77
N THR A 504 23.55 14.25 25.06
CA THR A 504 24.74 15.07 25.35
C THR A 504 25.64 15.25 24.13
N HIS A 505 25.46 14.46 23.07
CA HIS A 505 26.20 14.62 21.83
C HIS A 505 25.86 15.97 21.16
N PRO A 506 26.86 16.82 20.82
CA PRO A 506 26.62 18.19 20.35
C PRO A 506 25.83 18.27 19.05
N ARG A 507 25.98 17.28 18.18
CA ARG A 507 25.31 17.23 16.87
C ARG A 507 23.99 16.46 16.88
N TYR A 508 23.86 15.45 17.75
CA TYR A 508 22.83 14.41 17.62
C TYR A 508 21.89 14.32 18.82
N ALA A 509 21.93 15.28 19.73
CA ALA A 509 21.10 15.30 20.94
C ALA A 509 19.59 15.09 20.65
N ALA A 510 19.09 15.64 19.54
CA ALA A 510 17.69 15.52 19.12
C ALA A 510 17.25 14.07 18.81
N TYR A 511 18.20 13.17 18.53
CA TYR A 511 17.93 11.77 18.21
C TYR A 511 18.05 10.82 19.41
N SER A 512 18.30 11.35 20.61
CA SER A 512 18.41 10.59 21.87
C SER A 512 17.30 9.52 22.06
N PRO A 513 16.00 9.82 21.84
CA PRO A 513 14.93 8.83 22.04
C PRO A 513 14.97 7.64 21.09
N LEU A 514 15.70 7.73 19.98
CA LEU A 514 15.78 6.68 18.98
C LEU A 514 16.82 5.60 19.32
N VAL A 515 17.75 5.87 20.24
CA VAL A 515 18.76 4.88 20.64
C VAL A 515 18.16 3.95 21.69
N LEU A 516 17.67 2.79 21.26
CA LEU A 516 17.00 1.83 22.15
C LEU A 516 17.99 0.90 22.84
N GLY A 517 19.08 0.55 22.18
CA GLY A 517 20.14 -0.32 22.71
C GLY A 517 21.47 -0.16 21.96
N ILE A 518 22.54 -0.58 22.60
CA ILE A 518 23.91 -0.54 22.09
C ILE A 518 24.52 -1.94 22.24
N VAL A 519 25.09 -2.46 21.16
CA VAL A 519 25.82 -3.74 21.08
C VAL A 519 27.25 -3.42 20.67
N PRO A 520 28.14 -3.06 21.62
CA PRO A 520 29.54 -2.79 21.31
C PRO A 520 30.31 -4.10 21.07
N TRP A 521 31.53 -3.95 20.56
CA TRP A 521 32.50 -5.04 20.45
C TRP A 521 32.83 -5.63 21.83
N ALA A 522 33.22 -6.91 21.91
CA ALA A 522 33.65 -7.56 23.16
C ALA A 522 34.95 -8.36 23.04
N PRO A 523 35.83 -8.35 24.05
CA PRO A 523 37.08 -9.13 24.09
C PRO A 523 36.88 -10.63 24.42
N LEU A 524 35.93 -11.31 23.78
CA LEU A 524 35.52 -12.68 24.13
C LEU A 524 36.67 -13.71 24.16
N PRO A 525 37.61 -13.73 23.19
CA PRO A 525 38.71 -14.69 23.18
C PRO A 525 39.70 -14.53 24.34
N TYR A 526 39.69 -13.39 25.04
CA TYR A 526 40.58 -13.10 26.16
C TYR A 526 40.00 -13.49 27.53
N GLY A 527 38.83 -14.14 27.54
CA GLY A 527 38.22 -14.72 28.73
C GLY A 527 37.47 -13.72 29.63
N VAL A 528 36.94 -14.24 30.73
CA VAL A 528 36.03 -13.52 31.64
C VAL A 528 36.67 -12.28 32.26
N ALA A 529 37.96 -12.35 32.63
CA ALA A 529 38.67 -11.21 33.23
C ALA A 529 38.72 -10.01 32.27
N ALA A 530 38.98 -10.26 30.98
CA ALA A 530 38.97 -9.21 29.96
C ALA A 530 37.56 -8.66 29.74
N MET A 531 36.53 -9.51 29.76
CA MET A 531 35.14 -9.07 29.69
C MET A 531 34.78 -8.15 30.86
N GLU A 532 35.14 -8.51 32.09
CA GLU A 532 34.89 -7.71 33.29
C GLU A 532 35.61 -6.36 33.23
N GLU A 533 36.87 -6.36 32.80
CA GLU A 533 37.64 -5.14 32.62
C GLU A 533 37.00 -4.22 31.57
N TYR A 534 36.63 -4.77 30.41
CA TYR A 534 36.02 -4.00 29.34
C TYR A 534 34.68 -3.40 29.74
N VAL A 535 33.80 -4.20 30.35
CA VAL A 535 32.50 -3.72 30.85
C VAL A 535 32.68 -2.67 31.95
N SER A 536 33.67 -2.81 32.81
CA SER A 536 34.02 -1.80 33.81
C SER A 536 34.42 -0.46 33.16
N ARG A 537 35.21 -0.50 32.07
CA ARG A 537 35.59 0.70 31.31
C ARG A 537 34.38 1.35 30.61
N LEU A 538 33.46 0.56 30.03
CA LEU A 538 32.20 1.08 29.48
C LEU A 538 31.36 1.75 30.58
N MET A 539 31.27 1.12 31.75
CA MET A 539 30.55 1.67 32.89
C MET A 539 31.15 2.99 33.40
N ALA A 540 32.47 3.09 33.39
CA ALA A 540 33.19 4.30 33.79
C ALA A 540 32.96 5.47 32.83
N LEU A 541 32.74 5.19 31.54
CA LEU A 541 32.34 6.20 30.56
C LEU A 541 30.90 6.65 30.81
N HIS A 542 29.96 5.70 30.81
CA HIS A 542 28.53 5.98 30.97
C HIS A 542 27.85 4.91 31.86
N PRO A 543 27.62 5.21 33.14
CA PRO A 543 26.95 4.26 34.04
C PRO A 543 25.45 4.16 33.68
N GLY A 544 24.93 2.94 33.66
CA GLY A 544 23.52 2.66 33.40
C GLY A 544 22.77 2.07 34.59
N SER A 545 21.61 1.48 34.32
CA SER A 545 20.74 0.84 35.31
C SER A 545 21.17 -0.61 35.59
N HIS A 546 20.74 -1.16 36.73
CA HIS A 546 20.88 -2.59 37.06
C HIS A 546 22.30 -3.16 36.97
N GLY A 547 23.32 -2.32 37.20
CA GLY A 547 24.73 -2.72 37.12
C GLY A 547 25.23 -2.99 35.70
N LYS A 548 24.57 -2.41 34.67
CA LYS A 548 24.98 -2.46 33.26
C LYS A 548 25.39 -1.07 32.74
N PRO A 549 26.32 -0.99 31.77
CA PRO A 549 26.65 0.29 31.15
C PRO A 549 25.41 0.86 30.45
N HIS A 550 25.33 2.18 30.34
CA HIS A 550 24.18 2.87 29.76
C HIS A 550 23.81 2.26 28.41
N ARG A 551 22.55 1.81 28.28
CA ARG A 551 21.95 1.21 27.07
C ARG A 551 22.67 0.00 26.47
N VAL A 552 23.64 -0.61 27.15
CA VAL A 552 24.29 -1.83 26.63
C VAL A 552 23.37 -3.04 26.82
N VAL A 553 22.91 -3.61 25.70
CA VAL A 553 21.94 -4.71 25.66
C VAL A 553 22.59 -6.06 25.30
N GLY A 554 23.80 -6.01 24.75
CA GLY A 554 24.54 -7.19 24.32
C GLY A 554 25.93 -6.83 23.85
N PHE A 555 26.63 -7.79 23.26
CA PHE A 555 27.94 -7.59 22.63
C PHE A 555 28.03 -8.38 21.33
N ARG A 556 28.88 -7.90 20.42
CA ARG A 556 29.20 -8.59 19.16
C ARG A 556 30.68 -8.91 19.08
N TYR A 557 30.99 -9.98 18.35
CA TYR A 557 32.33 -10.31 17.90
C TYR A 557 32.27 -10.84 16.47
N LEU A 558 33.10 -10.29 15.59
CA LEU A 558 33.16 -10.70 14.18
C LEU A 558 34.03 -11.95 14.03
N LEU A 559 33.39 -13.08 13.74
CA LEU A 559 34.05 -14.38 13.59
C LEU A 559 34.50 -14.68 12.16
N GLN A 560 34.21 -13.80 11.20
CA GLN A 560 34.43 -14.06 9.77
C GLN A 560 35.90 -13.99 9.36
N SER A 561 36.68 -13.20 10.08
CA SER A 561 38.12 -13.00 9.90
C SER A 561 38.97 -13.93 10.78
N GLU A 562 38.33 -14.75 11.61
CA GLU A 562 39.00 -15.56 12.63
C GLU A 562 39.23 -17.02 12.17
N PRO A 563 40.27 -17.69 12.68
CA PRO A 563 40.47 -19.11 12.45
C PRO A 563 39.29 -19.95 12.98
N SER A 564 38.97 -21.03 12.27
CA SER A 564 38.05 -22.08 12.75
C SER A 564 38.47 -22.58 14.13
N GLY A 565 37.49 -22.79 15.01
CA GLY A 565 37.69 -23.18 16.41
C GLY A 565 37.79 -22.02 17.41
N THR A 566 37.96 -20.76 16.96
CA THR A 566 38.08 -19.61 17.86
C THR A 566 36.89 -19.49 18.83
N MET A 567 35.66 -19.64 18.32
CA MET A 567 34.43 -19.58 19.12
C MET A 567 34.20 -20.82 20.01
N LEU A 568 35.03 -21.86 19.85
CA LEU A 568 34.98 -23.10 20.62
C LEU A 568 36.05 -23.15 21.70
N THR A 569 36.90 -22.13 21.84
CA THR A 569 37.87 -22.07 22.93
C THR A 569 37.19 -21.93 24.28
N ASP A 570 37.80 -22.48 25.34
CA ASP A 570 37.18 -22.48 26.68
C ASP A 570 36.97 -21.06 27.23
N ASP A 571 37.91 -20.14 26.94
CA ASP A 571 37.80 -18.72 27.32
C ASP A 571 36.62 -18.04 26.63
N PHE A 572 36.41 -18.30 25.34
CA PHE A 572 35.28 -17.75 24.59
C PHE A 572 33.94 -18.24 25.16
N ILE A 573 33.84 -19.55 25.43
CA ILE A 573 32.64 -20.17 26.03
C ILE A 573 32.39 -19.62 27.45
N ALA A 574 33.44 -19.45 28.26
CA ALA A 574 33.34 -18.88 29.59
C ALA A 574 32.85 -17.43 29.56
N SER A 575 33.36 -16.61 28.64
CA SER A 575 32.92 -15.23 28.41
C SER A 575 31.43 -15.16 28.04
N LEU A 576 30.96 -16.05 27.16
CA LEU A 576 29.54 -16.10 26.77
C LEU A 576 28.63 -16.52 27.92
N ARG A 577 29.04 -17.48 28.76
CA ARG A 577 28.28 -17.85 29.97
C ARG A 577 28.20 -16.69 30.96
N TRP A 578 29.32 -15.98 31.15
CA TRP A 578 29.38 -14.78 31.98
C TRP A 578 28.43 -13.68 31.49
N MET A 579 28.32 -13.50 30.17
CA MET A 579 27.35 -12.58 29.55
C MET A 579 25.91 -12.98 29.85
N GLY A 580 25.57 -14.26 29.70
CA GLY A 580 24.22 -14.79 29.97
C GLY A 580 23.76 -14.55 31.40
N GLN A 581 24.64 -14.79 32.37
CA GLN A 581 24.39 -14.52 33.80
C GLN A 581 24.09 -13.06 34.11
N ARG A 582 24.52 -12.14 33.24
CA ARG A 582 24.27 -10.70 33.34
C ARG A 582 23.17 -10.24 32.39
N GLY A 583 22.50 -11.16 31.69
CA GLY A 583 21.42 -10.87 30.76
C GLY A 583 21.86 -10.05 29.55
N PHE A 584 23.10 -10.23 29.08
CA PHE A 584 23.56 -9.67 27.81
C PHE A 584 23.25 -10.64 26.67
N VAL A 585 22.85 -10.09 25.53
CA VAL A 585 22.73 -10.84 24.26
C VAL A 585 24.10 -10.97 23.61
N PHE A 586 24.40 -12.13 23.01
CA PHE A 586 25.52 -12.27 22.09
C PHE A 586 25.02 -12.21 20.65
N GLU A 587 25.51 -11.22 19.91
CA GLU A 587 25.26 -11.10 18.48
C GLU A 587 26.42 -11.69 17.68
N CYS A 588 26.09 -12.61 16.78
CA CYS A 588 27.06 -13.40 16.02
C CYS A 588 26.74 -13.31 14.53
N THR A 589 27.77 -13.08 13.71
CA THR A 589 27.65 -13.18 12.25
C THR A 589 28.05 -14.57 11.82
N VAL A 590 27.16 -15.26 11.09
CA VAL A 590 27.45 -16.56 10.47
C VAL A 590 27.40 -16.38 8.96
N ASP A 591 28.46 -16.82 8.27
CA ASP A 591 28.60 -16.71 6.82
C ASP A 591 28.44 -18.07 6.15
N CYS A 592 27.20 -18.46 5.83
CA CYS A 592 26.99 -19.72 5.13
C CYS A 592 27.52 -19.67 3.70
N ALA A 593 27.44 -18.53 3.00
CA ALA A 593 27.88 -18.40 1.61
C ALA A 593 29.41 -18.42 1.44
N GLY A 594 30.14 -17.59 2.20
CA GLY A 594 31.59 -17.42 2.03
C GLY A 594 32.44 -18.45 2.77
N ALA A 595 31.99 -18.89 3.96
CA ALA A 595 32.71 -19.87 4.76
C ALA A 595 32.21 -21.31 4.53
N GLY A 596 31.05 -21.50 3.89
CA GLY A 596 30.37 -22.78 3.83
C GLY A 596 29.69 -23.14 5.16
N THR A 597 29.35 -24.42 5.36
CA THR A 597 28.54 -24.85 6.52
C THR A 597 29.30 -24.94 7.84
N TRP A 598 30.64 -24.85 7.86
CA TRP A 598 31.42 -25.08 9.10
C TRP A 598 31.15 -24.01 10.16
N MET A 599 31.01 -22.75 9.78
CA MET A 599 30.80 -21.65 10.73
C MET A 599 29.45 -21.78 11.44
N LEU A 600 28.40 -22.22 10.71
CA LEU A 600 27.10 -22.52 11.32
C LEU A 600 27.18 -23.72 12.26
N LYS A 601 27.93 -24.77 11.88
CA LYS A 601 28.16 -25.94 12.75
C LYS A 601 28.90 -25.56 14.03
N GLU A 602 29.95 -24.76 13.93
CA GLU A 602 30.67 -24.26 15.12
C GLU A 602 29.80 -23.34 15.96
N ALA A 603 28.99 -22.47 15.37
CA ALA A 603 28.07 -21.62 16.12
C ALA A 603 27.05 -22.45 16.91
N MET A 604 26.52 -23.52 16.32
CA MET A 604 25.62 -24.44 17.01
C MET A 604 26.32 -25.19 18.14
N GLU A 605 27.55 -25.64 17.92
CA GLU A 605 28.34 -26.30 18.96
C GLU A 605 28.71 -25.35 20.11
N MET A 606 29.09 -24.11 19.78
CA MET A 606 29.29 -23.04 20.75
C MET A 606 28.04 -22.83 21.60
N ILE A 607 26.85 -22.70 20.99
CA ILE A 607 25.59 -22.55 21.72
C ILE A 607 25.35 -23.75 22.65
N ARG A 608 25.53 -24.98 22.16
CA ARG A 608 25.41 -26.20 22.99
C ARG A 608 26.37 -26.18 24.17
N ARG A 609 27.64 -25.83 23.96
CA ARG A 609 28.65 -25.77 25.02
C ARG A 609 28.36 -24.66 26.02
N VAL A 610 27.87 -23.50 25.58
CA VAL A 610 27.48 -22.41 26.49
C VAL A 610 26.29 -22.82 27.37
N HIS A 611 25.26 -23.44 26.77
CA HIS A 611 24.05 -23.88 27.48
C HIS A 611 24.24 -25.17 28.28
N ALA A 612 25.28 -25.97 28.00
CA ALA A 612 25.55 -27.20 28.71
C ALA A 612 25.67 -26.96 30.23
N GLY A 613 24.82 -27.65 30.99
CA GLY A 613 24.76 -27.57 32.45
C GLY A 613 24.01 -26.37 33.02
N VAL A 614 23.45 -25.49 32.19
CA VAL A 614 22.66 -24.32 32.62
C VAL A 614 21.18 -24.70 32.68
N THR A 615 20.62 -24.79 33.89
CA THR A 615 19.22 -25.21 34.11
C THR A 615 18.24 -24.06 34.29
N ASP A 616 18.73 -22.87 34.66
CA ASP A 616 17.91 -21.67 34.80
C ASP A 616 17.90 -20.86 33.48
N PRO A 617 16.76 -20.77 32.78
CA PRO A 617 16.64 -20.00 31.54
C PRO A 617 16.91 -18.50 31.70
N ALA A 618 16.81 -17.95 32.92
CA ALA A 618 17.01 -16.52 33.16
C ALA A 618 18.48 -16.10 32.99
N VAL A 619 19.42 -17.02 33.25
CA VAL A 619 20.87 -16.79 33.14
C VAL A 619 21.48 -17.40 31.88
N MET A 620 20.64 -17.98 31.02
CA MET A 620 21.06 -18.59 29.77
C MET A 620 21.35 -17.50 28.73
N THR A 621 22.51 -17.57 28.09
CA THR A 621 22.94 -16.62 27.06
C THR A 621 21.97 -16.65 25.88
N ARG A 622 21.50 -15.47 25.48
CA ARG A 622 20.66 -15.28 24.29
C ARG A 622 21.55 -15.00 23.09
N PHE A 623 21.28 -15.69 22.00
CA PHE A 623 22.04 -15.60 20.77
C PHE A 623 21.21 -14.92 19.69
N VAL A 624 21.79 -13.99 18.97
CA VAL A 624 21.20 -13.37 17.78
C VAL A 624 22.13 -13.60 16.60
N LEU A 625 21.66 -14.35 15.61
CA LEU A 625 22.39 -14.58 14.36
C LEU A 625 22.02 -13.50 13.34
N SER A 626 22.99 -12.73 12.88
CA SER A 626 22.76 -11.62 11.94
C SER A 626 22.73 -12.07 10.47
N HIS A 627 22.21 -11.21 9.58
CA HIS A 627 22.27 -11.39 8.11
C HIS A 627 21.54 -12.61 7.53
N LEU A 628 20.49 -13.14 8.18
CA LEU A 628 19.86 -14.41 7.77
C LEU A 628 20.86 -15.59 7.69
N ALA A 629 22.00 -15.51 8.40
CA ALA A 629 23.16 -16.39 8.23
C ALA A 629 23.81 -16.34 6.82
N LYS A 630 23.66 -15.22 6.11
CA LYS A 630 24.21 -14.92 4.77
C LYS A 630 23.96 -16.06 3.77
N PRO A 631 22.69 -16.32 3.38
CA PRO A 631 22.41 -17.30 2.35
C PRO A 631 23.03 -16.86 1.02
N ASP A 632 23.41 -17.81 0.17
CA ASP A 632 23.71 -17.50 -1.22
C ASP A 632 22.40 -17.60 -2.02
N CYS A 633 21.75 -16.47 -2.24
CA CYS A 633 20.49 -16.41 -2.99
C CYS A 633 20.69 -16.54 -4.52
N SER A 634 21.93 -16.65 -5.01
CA SER A 634 22.17 -16.97 -6.43
C SER A 634 21.94 -18.45 -6.74
N LEU A 635 22.08 -19.32 -5.73
CA LEU A 635 21.89 -20.77 -5.86
C LEU A 635 20.42 -21.20 -5.87
N THR A 636 19.48 -20.31 -5.56
CA THR A 636 18.02 -20.57 -5.57
C THR A 636 17.36 -20.23 -6.91
N ALA A 637 18.10 -19.71 -7.90
CA ALA A 637 17.55 -18.99 -9.06
C ALA A 637 17.65 -19.72 -10.44
N ASP A 638 17.83 -21.05 -10.50
CA ASP A 638 17.81 -21.77 -11.79
C ASP A 638 16.37 -22.01 -12.33
N PRO A 639 16.03 -21.56 -13.56
CA PRO A 639 14.74 -21.83 -14.20
C PRO A 639 14.45 -23.30 -14.53
N SER A 640 15.47 -24.18 -14.53
CA SER A 640 15.32 -25.61 -14.85
C SER A 640 15.23 -26.53 -13.63
N GLY A 641 15.38 -25.97 -12.43
CA GLY A 641 15.31 -26.70 -11.17
C GLY A 641 16.42 -27.76 -10.97
N HIS A 642 17.53 -27.70 -11.71
CA HIS A 642 18.59 -28.71 -11.62
C HIS A 642 19.97 -28.08 -11.38
N HIS A 643 20.49 -28.38 -10.17
CA HIS A 643 21.77 -28.04 -9.51
C HIS A 643 21.74 -26.74 -8.66
N THR A 644 21.97 -26.72 -7.34
CA THR A 644 22.57 -27.67 -6.37
C THR A 644 21.70 -27.85 -5.11
N HIS A 645 20.85 -28.88 -5.09
CA HIS A 645 20.00 -29.24 -3.94
C HIS A 645 20.84 -29.46 -2.65
N ALA A 646 22.01 -30.10 -2.73
CA ALA A 646 22.76 -30.58 -1.56
C ALA A 646 23.29 -29.49 -0.60
N PHE A 647 23.75 -28.34 -1.10
CA PHE A 647 24.24 -27.26 -0.21
C PHE A 647 23.08 -26.55 0.47
N HIS A 648 22.02 -26.24 -0.27
CA HIS A 648 20.81 -25.64 0.28
C HIS A 648 20.11 -26.60 1.26
N GLU A 649 19.98 -27.89 0.92
CA GLU A 649 19.47 -28.92 1.83
C GLU A 649 20.31 -29.03 3.09
N GLY A 650 21.64 -29.04 2.98
CA GLY A 650 22.53 -29.07 4.13
C GLY A 650 22.38 -27.84 5.03
N CYS A 651 22.19 -26.65 4.45
CA CYS A 651 21.90 -25.43 5.18
C CYS A 651 20.52 -25.47 5.86
N VAL A 652 19.47 -25.97 5.19
CA VAL A 652 18.12 -26.15 5.76
C VAL A 652 18.12 -27.16 6.90
N GLU A 653 18.87 -28.26 6.77
CA GLU A 653 19.06 -29.24 7.83
C GLU A 653 19.72 -28.59 9.06
N LEU A 654 20.77 -27.80 8.86
CA LEU A 654 21.43 -27.08 9.95
C LEU A 654 20.52 -26.02 10.58
N MET A 655 19.67 -25.35 9.81
CA MET A 655 18.67 -24.42 10.34
C MET A 655 17.58 -25.15 11.15
N THR A 656 17.19 -26.34 10.73
CA THR A 656 16.28 -27.21 11.51
C THR A 656 16.94 -27.65 12.82
N GLN A 657 18.22 -27.99 12.80
CA GLN A 657 18.96 -28.30 14.02
C GLN A 657 19.12 -27.06 14.93
N LEU A 658 19.40 -25.89 14.36
CA LEU A 658 19.46 -24.62 15.07
C LEU A 658 18.13 -24.30 15.77
N SER A 659 16.99 -24.64 15.17
CA SER A 659 15.68 -24.38 15.79
C SER A 659 15.45 -25.17 17.08
N THR A 660 16.15 -26.29 17.28
CA THR A 660 16.12 -27.04 18.54
C THR A 660 16.87 -26.34 19.67
N LEU A 661 17.79 -25.42 19.35
CA LEU A 661 18.56 -24.67 20.33
C LEU A 661 17.71 -23.51 20.88
N GLN A 662 17.46 -23.52 22.19
CA GLN A 662 16.68 -22.48 22.85
C GLN A 662 17.45 -21.15 22.88
N HIS A 663 16.76 -20.04 23.16
CA HIS A 663 17.39 -18.71 23.31
C HIS A 663 18.17 -18.19 22.09
N THR A 664 17.93 -18.73 20.89
CA THR A 664 18.54 -18.24 19.64
C THR A 664 17.51 -17.54 18.77
N ALA A 665 17.84 -16.37 18.24
CA ALA A 665 17.02 -15.64 17.28
C ALA A 665 17.84 -15.32 16.02
N ILE A 666 17.15 -14.97 14.93
CA ILE A 666 17.78 -14.59 13.66
C ILE A 666 17.30 -13.21 13.21
N LYS A 667 18.22 -12.41 12.66
CA LYS A 667 17.88 -11.12 12.05
C LYS A 667 17.49 -11.30 10.60
N LEU A 668 16.29 -10.82 10.25
CA LEU A 668 15.85 -10.55 8.89
C LEU A 668 16.50 -9.24 8.41
N SER A 669 17.80 -9.34 8.11
CA SER A 669 18.69 -8.24 7.74
C SER A 669 18.72 -7.97 6.24
N GLY A 670 18.97 -6.71 5.84
CA GLY A 670 19.08 -6.27 4.45
C GLY A 670 20.09 -7.04 3.61
N CYS A 671 19.65 -8.09 2.93
CA CYS A 671 20.52 -9.07 2.28
C CYS A 671 20.79 -8.77 0.79
N PHE A 672 20.84 -7.51 0.37
CA PHE A 672 21.01 -7.16 -1.04
C PHE A 672 22.35 -7.63 -1.62
N SER A 673 23.38 -7.76 -0.79
CA SER A 673 24.70 -8.28 -1.23
C SER A 673 24.71 -9.78 -1.52
N GLN A 674 23.66 -10.51 -1.07
CA GLN A 674 23.48 -11.96 -1.25
C GLN A 674 22.65 -12.32 -2.49
N LEU A 675 22.04 -11.34 -3.14
CA LEU A 675 21.19 -11.54 -4.33
C LEU A 675 22.02 -11.96 -5.56
N PRO A 676 21.40 -12.57 -6.60
CA PRO A 676 22.01 -12.71 -7.93
C PRO A 676 22.50 -11.37 -8.48
N LYS A 677 23.58 -11.37 -9.29
CA LYS A 677 24.21 -10.14 -9.82
C LYS A 677 23.22 -9.26 -10.59
N GLU A 678 22.23 -9.87 -11.22
CA GLU A 678 21.18 -9.24 -12.00
C GLU A 678 20.23 -8.40 -11.13
N LEU A 679 20.11 -8.75 -9.84
CA LEU A 679 19.26 -8.07 -8.85
C LEU A 679 20.04 -7.14 -7.91
N GLN A 680 21.36 -7.20 -7.92
CA GLN A 680 22.29 -6.37 -7.12
C GLN A 680 22.42 -4.91 -7.60
N VAL A 681 21.57 -4.48 -8.54
CA VAL A 681 21.49 -3.08 -8.98
C VAL A 681 20.04 -2.63 -8.88
N GLN A 682 19.76 -1.79 -7.89
CA GLN A 682 18.44 -1.21 -7.70
C GLN A 682 18.09 -0.28 -8.89
N PRO A 683 16.89 -0.37 -9.49
CA PRO A 683 16.39 0.68 -10.38
C PRO A 683 16.28 2.00 -9.60
N ALA A 684 16.44 3.15 -10.27
CA ALA A 684 16.53 4.47 -9.63
C ALA A 684 15.37 4.73 -8.65
N TYR A 685 15.69 4.78 -7.35
CA TYR A 685 14.77 5.03 -6.24
C TYR A 685 15.03 6.46 -5.72
N PRO A 686 14.06 7.39 -5.83
CA PRO A 686 13.06 7.57 -4.77
C PRO A 686 11.62 7.75 -5.30
N ALA A 687 11.30 7.24 -6.49
CA ALA A 687 9.95 7.29 -7.02
C ALA A 687 9.18 6.03 -6.61
N THR A 688 8.48 6.07 -5.47
CA THR A 688 7.48 5.07 -5.10
C THR A 688 6.48 4.89 -6.25
N ASN A 689 6.34 3.65 -6.72
CA ASN A 689 5.41 3.12 -7.74
C ASN A 689 5.83 3.12 -9.23
N SER A 690 7.14 3.02 -9.55
CA SER A 690 7.50 2.57 -10.90
C SER A 690 7.30 1.05 -11.04
N ILE A 691 6.80 0.60 -12.19
CA ILE A 691 6.66 -0.84 -12.49
C ILE A 691 8.00 -1.55 -12.28
N ALA A 692 9.10 -0.97 -12.74
CA ALA A 692 10.44 -1.56 -12.60
C ALA A 692 10.85 -1.77 -11.12
N ALA A 693 10.46 -0.87 -10.22
CA ALA A 693 10.74 -1.04 -8.80
C ALA A 693 9.85 -2.13 -8.16
N GLN A 694 8.58 -2.22 -8.56
CA GLN A 694 7.67 -3.29 -8.11
C GLN A 694 8.11 -4.65 -8.64
N GLU A 695 8.44 -4.76 -9.92
CA GLU A 695 8.99 -5.99 -10.53
C GLU A 695 10.32 -6.40 -9.87
N TRP A 696 11.20 -5.43 -9.59
CA TRP A 696 12.45 -5.72 -8.88
C TRP A 696 12.16 -6.21 -7.45
N ILE A 697 11.23 -5.60 -6.71
CA ILE A 697 10.82 -6.08 -5.38
C ILE A 697 10.30 -7.52 -5.46
N GLU A 698 9.41 -7.84 -6.40
CA GLU A 698 8.87 -9.20 -6.56
C GLU A 698 9.96 -10.21 -6.95
N GLN A 699 10.95 -9.81 -7.75
CA GLN A 699 12.10 -10.65 -8.07
C GLN A 699 13.00 -10.89 -6.85
N VAL A 700 13.25 -9.87 -6.04
CA VAL A 700 13.99 -9.99 -4.77
C VAL A 700 13.24 -10.92 -3.81
N VAL A 701 11.93 -10.70 -3.64
CA VAL A 701 11.05 -11.51 -2.79
C VAL A 701 11.09 -12.97 -3.24
N LYS A 702 10.88 -13.26 -4.53
CA LYS A 702 10.95 -14.61 -5.09
C LYS A 702 12.28 -15.33 -4.82
N VAL A 703 13.38 -14.60 -4.80
CA VAL A 703 14.73 -15.16 -4.62
C VAL A 703 15.07 -15.39 -3.15
N VAL A 704 14.55 -14.53 -2.26
CA VAL A 704 14.79 -14.59 -0.81
C VAL A 704 13.77 -15.48 -0.09
N SER A 705 12.53 -15.55 -0.58
CA SER A 705 11.42 -16.25 0.09
C SER A 705 11.64 -17.73 0.36
N PRO A 706 12.33 -18.53 -0.50
CA PRO A 706 12.61 -19.93 -0.17
C PRO A 706 13.41 -20.09 1.13
N TRP A 707 14.37 -19.20 1.38
CA TRP A 707 15.19 -19.22 2.59
C TRP A 707 14.41 -18.71 3.80
N THR A 708 13.71 -17.57 3.66
CA THR A 708 12.95 -16.99 4.78
C THR A 708 11.75 -17.86 5.17
N ASN A 709 11.11 -18.54 4.22
CA ASN A 709 10.00 -19.45 4.50
C ASN A 709 10.47 -20.67 5.32
N GLU A 710 11.65 -21.24 5.02
CA GLU A 710 12.23 -22.30 5.85
C GLU A 710 12.62 -21.78 7.24
N ILE A 711 13.10 -20.54 7.36
CA ILE A 711 13.33 -19.90 8.67
C ILE A 711 12.02 -19.78 9.46
N PHE A 712 10.95 -19.22 8.87
CA PHE A 712 9.66 -19.07 9.56
C PHE A 712 9.06 -20.42 9.94
N LYS A 713 9.17 -21.42 9.07
CA LYS A 713 8.68 -22.78 9.32
C LYS A 713 9.46 -23.50 10.42
N THR A 714 10.78 -23.32 10.50
CA THR A 714 11.64 -24.04 11.46
C THR A 714 11.75 -23.33 12.81
N LEU A 715 12.00 -22.03 12.81
CA LEU A 715 12.22 -21.21 14.01
C LEU A 715 10.92 -20.57 14.52
N GLY A 716 9.94 -20.35 13.65
CA GLY A 716 8.74 -19.57 13.94
C GLY A 716 9.00 -18.05 13.92
N PRO A 717 7.97 -17.23 13.62
CA PRO A 717 8.09 -15.77 13.57
C PRO A 717 8.55 -15.16 14.89
N GLN A 718 8.24 -15.78 16.03
CA GLN A 718 8.65 -15.35 17.36
C GLN A 718 10.18 -15.36 17.58
N ARG A 719 10.96 -16.03 16.73
CA ARG A 719 12.44 -16.05 16.83
C ARG A 719 13.12 -15.25 15.74
N VAL A 720 12.36 -14.46 14.99
CA VAL A 720 12.87 -13.59 13.92
C VAL A 720 12.71 -12.14 14.35
N ILE A 721 13.75 -11.33 14.13
CA ILE A 721 13.73 -9.89 14.39
C ILE A 721 14.13 -9.12 13.14
N TRP A 722 13.49 -7.98 12.89
CA TRP A 722 13.82 -7.13 11.76
C TRP A 722 15.08 -6.28 12.01
N GLY A 723 15.91 -6.09 10.99
CA GLY A 723 17.01 -5.12 11.00
C GLY A 723 17.36 -4.69 9.59
N SER A 724 17.71 -3.42 9.39
CA SER A 724 18.05 -2.93 8.06
C SER A 724 19.45 -3.33 7.62
N ASP A 725 20.36 -3.51 8.58
CA ASP A 725 21.79 -3.67 8.34
C ASP A 725 22.39 -2.42 7.66
N TRP A 726 21.86 -1.22 7.96
CA TRP A 726 22.38 0.02 7.37
C TRP A 726 23.74 0.39 7.98
N PRO A 727 24.74 0.83 7.19
CA PRO A 727 24.71 1.08 5.75
C PRO A 727 25.16 -0.13 4.92
N MET A 728 25.44 -1.29 5.53
CA MET A 728 25.85 -2.51 4.81
C MET A 728 24.84 -2.89 3.72
N CYS A 729 23.54 -2.72 3.97
CA CYS A 729 22.51 -2.94 2.95
C CYS A 729 22.62 -2.02 1.73
N ASN A 730 23.31 -0.87 1.83
CA ASN A 730 23.60 -0.02 0.67
C ASN A 730 24.60 -0.66 -0.29
N VAL A 731 25.44 -1.59 0.19
CA VAL A 731 26.32 -2.39 -0.67
C VAL A 731 25.45 -3.22 -1.59
N ARG A 732 25.44 -2.85 -2.88
CA ARG A 732 24.58 -3.46 -3.92
C ARG A 732 23.07 -3.24 -3.73
N GLY A 733 22.63 -2.63 -2.63
CA GLY A 733 21.24 -2.16 -2.46
C GLY A 733 21.02 -0.70 -2.86
N GLY A 734 22.08 0.10 -2.98
CA GLY A 734 22.00 1.52 -3.35
C GLY A 734 21.56 2.43 -2.19
N LYS A 735 21.41 3.74 -2.47
CA LYS A 735 21.14 4.76 -1.43
C LYS A 735 19.77 4.62 -0.75
N ALA A 736 18.84 3.89 -1.36
CA ALA A 736 17.51 3.67 -0.81
C ALA A 736 17.30 2.25 -0.25
N ALA A 737 18.38 1.51 -0.02
CA ALA A 737 18.34 0.13 0.45
C ALA A 737 17.50 -0.03 1.72
N TRP A 738 17.57 0.92 2.66
CA TRP A 738 16.77 0.87 3.89
C TRP A 738 15.27 0.81 3.60
N LYS A 739 14.76 1.74 2.79
CA LYS A 739 13.33 1.80 2.41
C LYS A 739 12.94 0.58 1.59
N ALA A 740 13.79 0.18 0.66
CA ALA A 740 13.56 -1.02 -0.14
C ALA A 740 13.46 -2.26 0.74
N TRP A 741 14.29 -2.38 1.78
CA TRP A 741 14.28 -3.52 2.69
C TRP A 741 13.02 -3.58 3.55
N VAL A 742 12.49 -2.43 3.99
CA VAL A 742 11.19 -2.36 4.66
C VAL A 742 10.10 -2.96 3.79
N VAL A 743 10.02 -2.55 2.52
CA VAL A 743 8.99 -3.03 1.58
C VAL A 743 9.20 -4.51 1.24
N VAL A 744 10.44 -4.92 0.96
CA VAL A 744 10.77 -6.34 0.70
C VAL A 744 10.40 -7.20 1.91
N THR A 745 10.67 -6.73 3.13
CA THR A 745 10.28 -7.43 4.36
C THR A 745 8.77 -7.60 4.43
N GLU A 746 7.99 -6.53 4.26
CA GLU A 746 6.53 -6.61 4.31
C GLU A 746 5.99 -7.68 3.35
N ARG A 747 6.51 -7.68 2.12
CA ARG A 747 6.15 -8.68 1.10
C ARG A 747 6.56 -10.10 1.48
N LEU A 748 7.76 -10.30 2.05
CA LEU A 748 8.21 -11.60 2.55
C LEU A 748 7.32 -12.12 3.70
N LEU A 749 6.89 -11.25 4.62
CA LEU A 749 6.00 -11.63 5.73
C LEU A 749 4.58 -11.95 5.24
N GLU A 750 4.09 -11.19 4.25
CA GLU A 750 2.81 -11.45 3.57
C GLU A 750 2.83 -12.79 2.81
N GLU A 751 3.88 -13.06 2.03
CA GLU A 751 4.05 -14.32 1.28
C GLU A 751 4.17 -15.52 2.22
N ALA A 752 4.85 -15.36 3.36
CA ALA A 752 4.94 -16.39 4.40
C ALA A 752 3.61 -16.63 5.13
N GLY A 753 2.57 -15.82 4.88
CA GLY A 753 1.24 -15.96 5.46
C GLY A 753 1.17 -15.57 6.95
N LEU A 754 2.08 -14.74 7.43
CA LEU A 754 2.13 -14.32 8.83
C LEU A 754 0.97 -13.36 9.16
N SER A 755 0.31 -13.61 10.30
CA SER A 755 -0.72 -12.72 10.85
C SER A 755 -0.14 -11.36 11.23
N GLN A 756 -1.00 -10.35 11.40
CA GLN A 756 -0.57 -9.01 11.82
C GLN A 756 0.19 -9.02 13.16
N GLU A 757 -0.20 -9.88 14.09
CA GLU A 757 0.50 -10.03 15.37
C GLU A 757 1.92 -10.59 15.16
N GLU A 758 2.07 -11.61 14.32
CA GLU A 758 3.37 -12.18 13.98
C GLU A 758 4.25 -11.20 13.19
N GLN A 759 3.65 -10.36 12.34
CA GLN A 759 4.34 -9.28 11.66
C GLN A 759 4.84 -8.21 12.64
N GLU A 760 4.04 -7.85 13.66
CA GLU A 760 4.49 -6.95 14.73
C GLU A 760 5.56 -7.59 15.62
N ASP A 761 5.48 -8.91 15.84
CA ASP A 761 6.51 -9.67 16.54
C ASP A 761 7.85 -9.56 15.81
N VAL A 762 7.88 -9.86 14.51
CA VAL A 762 9.08 -9.72 13.68
C VAL A 762 9.54 -8.26 13.61
N GLY A 763 8.62 -7.32 13.40
CA GLY A 763 8.93 -5.91 13.19
C GLY A 763 9.50 -5.20 14.42
N TRP A 764 9.00 -5.47 15.63
CA TRP A 764 9.49 -4.78 16.84
C TRP A 764 9.35 -5.53 18.17
N ARG A 765 8.31 -6.35 18.40
CA ARG A 765 8.07 -6.92 19.75
C ARG A 765 9.14 -7.95 20.13
N ASN A 766 9.60 -8.76 19.17
CA ASN A 766 10.67 -9.72 19.41
C ASN A 766 11.98 -9.03 19.77
N ALA A 767 12.32 -7.92 19.09
CA ALA A 767 13.51 -7.14 19.41
C ALA A 767 13.47 -6.61 20.85
N LYS A 768 12.32 -6.05 21.29
CA LYS A 768 12.13 -5.66 22.69
C LYS A 768 12.31 -6.81 23.67
N ARG A 769 11.71 -7.97 23.37
CA ARG A 769 11.79 -9.15 24.25
C ARG A 769 13.20 -9.73 24.33
N ILE A 770 13.88 -9.88 23.20
CA ILE A 770 15.19 -10.54 23.10
C ILE A 770 16.28 -9.67 23.73
N PHE A 771 16.31 -8.39 23.39
CA PHE A 771 17.29 -7.43 23.92
C PHE A 771 16.90 -6.83 25.28
N GLN A 772 15.70 -7.14 25.79
CA GLN A 772 15.16 -6.59 27.04
C GLN A 772 15.17 -5.06 27.05
N LEU A 773 14.65 -4.47 25.97
CA LEU A 773 14.61 -3.01 25.80
C LEU A 773 13.59 -2.38 26.77
N GLU A 774 14.02 -1.32 27.45
CA GLU A 774 13.20 -0.52 28.38
C GLU A 774 12.13 0.32 27.67
#